data_AF-A0A957N3C2-F1
#
_entry.id   AF-A0A957N3C2-F1
#
_cell.length_a   1.000
_cell.length_b   1.000
_cell.length_c   1.000
_cell.angle_alpha   90.00
_cell.angle_beta   90.00
_cell.angle_gamma   90.00
#
_symmetry.space_group_name_H-M   'P 1'
#
loop_
_entity.id
_entity.type
_entity.pdbx_description
1 polymer ?
#
loop_
_entity_poly.entity_id
_entity_poly.type
_entity_poly.pdbx_seq_one_letter_code
_entity_poly.pdbx_strand_id
1 'polypeptide(L)'
;MSRLRMFSLSLSLLLVIATLLPARIVHAQTDDAVDHVGGLYWQMDATLRATPQADGTVAFTLAASPYQPAPDLFFTWELPDGGELLDGPADGSAGPVTARGTVQQSRQVRFPGPGTYTVRAVAGYRPDASVRYSAAGVLFVIIDAAGSIAISDQDVRLPTYMRPRVKPTLDKSDRVVAADADMTTDGCFYVTGILTRNERAPSVNTGTGAGFYTDQGGSARPVHHMLVEMREEDTFSDDSYGYTVTNDNGKFEFRFCDDDGFLDDELELYFRVCAEVWDGPDKIARISNIDDRDLYCFDSRIIESEGGTVDFDLAVYDKNSIEAAVFNIGDAIYYAWRFWNDNASASPRYDRTANVLWQRGAKRTGSFYNDDQSILVIADDPSSTDEWDDSVIIHEWGHFADHQFSCNQNPGGAHSLPGINNGANGLQLSWGEGYPDYYQSAVRTTMPGAGFTSYYIDPDGPTVDLEVRPGQASDRNEGAIAALMWDFADGANDGQDTVNHGHAALQRVLTDPGFRNNTQCDMRRFLKVWKDLGLPADAATAATVVQNVNVNLSSVAAVASSAPDAATQPVSTAATNAGAGPLDYRWWDQVTMVVDNSTSMAGGAGIAKLDAVKQTIAEQVNDYTRAPQGTEFNVYTFNADSPPTNTVLEGRFFADTVNAGVNGIAAAGADDGCYLDNALAALQHATTNKAFGNAWLYTDGDTYEGYRVNAVRQHLASRGLRGSTVLLGGCGSPATAPTDITGGEKSYLELAADGSQPSGMVPYLLTALGTGGQFLYV
;
A
#
# COMPACT_ATOMS: atom_id res chain seq x y z
N MET A 1 -6.57 30.32 -92.30
CA MET A 1 -7.06 31.57 -91.68
C MET A 1 -7.99 31.20 -90.53
N SER A 2 -7.71 31.74 -89.34
CA SER A 2 -8.70 32.05 -88.30
C SER A 2 -9.46 30.93 -87.58
N ARG A 3 -9.04 30.75 -86.32
CA ARG A 3 -9.86 30.77 -85.08
C ARG A 3 -10.50 29.47 -84.54
N LEU A 4 -10.15 29.27 -83.25
CA LEU A 4 -10.94 28.77 -82.13
C LEU A 4 -11.71 27.45 -82.32
N ARG A 5 -11.15 26.37 -81.74
CA ARG A 5 -11.90 25.22 -81.27
C ARG A 5 -12.32 25.46 -79.82
N MET A 6 -13.58 25.81 -79.59
CA MET A 6 -14.28 25.46 -78.36
C MET A 6 -15.04 24.17 -78.64
N PHE A 7 -14.61 23.06 -78.04
CA PHE A 7 -15.44 21.89 -77.88
C PHE A 7 -15.84 21.82 -76.41
N SER A 8 -17.12 22.09 -76.19
CA SER A 8 -17.87 21.73 -75.01
C SER A 8 -17.81 20.21 -74.81
N LEU A 9 -17.17 19.75 -73.73
CA LEU A 9 -17.34 18.37 -73.26
C LEU A 9 -18.17 18.41 -71.98
N SER A 10 -19.36 17.81 -72.09
CA SER A 10 -20.31 17.58 -71.02
C SER A 10 -19.65 16.80 -69.88
N LEU A 11 -19.52 17.46 -68.73
CA LEU A 11 -19.04 16.86 -67.49
C LEU A 11 -20.14 15.96 -66.93
N SER A 12 -19.89 14.65 -66.96
CA SER A 12 -20.71 13.66 -66.27
C SER A 12 -20.66 13.91 -64.76
N LEU A 13 -21.82 14.24 -64.20
CA LEU A 13 -22.06 14.34 -62.76
C LEU A 13 -22.00 12.93 -62.15
N LEU A 14 -20.83 12.52 -61.65
CA LEU A 14 -20.74 11.46 -60.64
C LEU A 14 -20.71 12.14 -59.27
N LEU A 15 -21.89 12.23 -58.65
CA LEU A 15 -22.04 12.62 -57.27
C LEU A 15 -21.61 11.43 -56.39
N VAL A 16 -20.32 11.35 -56.04
CA VAL A 16 -19.87 10.50 -54.94
C VAL A 16 -19.95 11.35 -53.67
N ILE A 17 -21.04 11.18 -52.93
CA ILE A 17 -21.17 11.66 -51.56
C ILE A 17 -20.20 10.82 -50.73
N ALA A 18 -19.00 11.33 -50.47
CA ALA A 18 -18.13 10.81 -49.43
C ALA A 18 -18.67 11.35 -48.09
N THR A 19 -19.40 10.50 -47.38
CA THR A 19 -19.80 10.74 -46.00
C THR A 19 -18.55 10.83 -45.13
N LEU A 20 -18.32 11.99 -44.53
CA LEU A 20 -17.40 12.17 -43.40
C LEU A 20 -17.84 11.24 -42.27
N LEU A 21 -17.16 10.11 -42.10
CA LEU A 21 -17.17 9.35 -40.87
C LEU A 21 -16.06 9.91 -39.97
N PRO A 22 -16.33 10.41 -38.76
CA PRO A 22 -15.27 10.68 -37.81
C PRO A 22 -14.54 9.37 -37.51
N ALA A 23 -13.22 9.37 -37.61
CA ALA A 23 -12.40 8.29 -37.09
C ALA A 23 -12.67 8.17 -35.59
N ARG A 24 -13.43 7.14 -35.19
CA ARG A 24 -13.61 6.80 -33.79
C ARG A 24 -12.33 6.13 -33.31
N ILE A 25 -11.61 6.81 -32.42
CA ILE A 25 -10.63 6.16 -31.55
C ILE A 25 -11.42 5.21 -30.65
N VAL A 26 -11.26 3.91 -30.89
CA VAL A 26 -11.87 2.85 -30.09
C VAL A 26 -11.11 2.76 -28.77
N HIS A 27 -11.56 3.50 -27.75
CA HIS A 27 -11.49 2.96 -26.39
C HIS A 27 -12.43 1.75 -26.35
N ALA A 28 -12.12 0.72 -25.58
CA ALA A 28 -12.97 -0.47 -25.45
C ALA A 28 -14.32 -0.09 -24.81
N GLN A 29 -15.23 0.46 -25.61
CA GLN A 29 -16.62 0.73 -25.29
C GLN A 29 -17.38 -0.58 -25.39
N THR A 30 -18.02 -0.98 -24.31
CA THR A 30 -18.90 -2.14 -24.27
C THR A 30 -20.32 -1.66 -24.02
N ASP A 31 -21.32 -2.37 -24.55
CA ASP A 31 -22.74 -2.09 -24.33
C ASP A 31 -23.19 -2.38 -22.88
N ASP A 32 -22.27 -2.81 -22.01
CA ASP A 32 -22.46 -3.14 -20.60
C ASP A 32 -21.23 -2.68 -19.79
N ALA A 33 -21.36 -1.62 -19.00
CA ALA A 33 -20.35 -1.23 -18.00
C ALA A 33 -20.69 -1.83 -16.63
N VAL A 34 -19.67 -2.25 -15.90
CA VAL A 34 -19.81 -2.88 -14.58
C VAL A 34 -18.88 -2.19 -13.61
N ASP A 35 -19.45 -1.54 -12.61
CA ASP A 35 -18.71 -1.01 -11.48
C ASP A 35 -18.91 -1.93 -10.28
N HIS A 36 -17.80 -2.50 -9.80
CA HIS A 36 -17.77 -3.42 -8.65
C HIS A 36 -17.28 -2.65 -7.44
N VAL A 37 -18.15 -2.43 -6.45
CA VAL A 37 -17.83 -1.58 -5.29
C VAL A 37 -18.32 -2.22 -4.01
N GLY A 38 -17.64 -1.97 -2.90
CA GLY A 38 -17.90 -2.68 -1.66
C GLY A 38 -16.79 -3.70 -1.40
N GLY A 39 -17.13 -4.77 -0.68
CA GLY A 39 -16.18 -5.72 -0.14
C GLY A 39 -16.39 -5.93 1.35
N LEU A 40 -15.54 -6.73 1.95
CA LEU A 40 -15.65 -7.10 3.36
C LEU A 40 -15.60 -5.85 4.28
N TYR A 41 -14.90 -4.76 3.93
CA TYR A 41 -14.77 -3.55 4.76
C TYR A 41 -16.09 -2.80 4.89
N TRP A 42 -16.77 -2.64 3.77
CA TRP A 42 -18.12 -2.11 3.69
C TRP A 42 -19.17 -3.12 4.17
N GLN A 43 -18.75 -4.30 4.67
CA GLN A 43 -19.56 -5.46 5.01
C GLN A 43 -20.66 -5.73 3.97
N MET A 44 -20.39 -5.42 2.70
CA MET A 44 -21.33 -5.58 1.60
C MET A 44 -20.60 -5.55 0.26
N ASP A 45 -20.88 -6.50 -0.61
CA ASP A 45 -20.52 -6.38 -2.04
C ASP A 45 -21.65 -5.68 -2.77
N ALA A 46 -21.32 -4.73 -3.63
CA ALA A 46 -22.24 -4.09 -4.55
C ALA A 46 -21.69 -4.16 -5.98
N THR A 47 -22.57 -4.25 -6.96
CA THR A 47 -22.20 -4.21 -8.37
C THR A 47 -23.25 -3.43 -9.11
N LEU A 48 -22.86 -2.29 -9.65
CA LEU A 48 -23.71 -1.47 -10.49
C LEU A 48 -23.48 -1.85 -11.95
N ARG A 49 -24.55 -2.23 -12.64
CA ARG A 49 -24.56 -2.52 -14.07
C ARG A 49 -25.49 -1.56 -14.76
N ALA A 50 -25.16 -1.20 -15.99
CA ALA A 50 -26.02 -0.37 -16.80
C ALA A 50 -26.06 -0.87 -18.25
N THR A 51 -27.27 -0.88 -18.81
CA THR A 51 -27.53 -1.40 -20.16
C THR A 51 -28.44 -0.43 -20.91
N PRO A 52 -28.00 0.18 -22.03
CA PRO A 52 -28.84 1.02 -22.88
C PRO A 52 -30.04 0.27 -23.44
N GLN A 53 -31.19 0.94 -23.57
CA GLN A 53 -32.42 0.37 -24.11
C GLN A 53 -32.76 0.96 -25.47
N ALA A 54 -33.47 0.19 -26.30
CA ALA A 54 -33.85 0.60 -27.65
C ALA A 54 -34.82 1.80 -27.69
N ASP A 55 -35.45 2.14 -26.57
CA ASP A 55 -36.35 3.28 -26.41
C ASP A 55 -35.64 4.58 -25.96
N GLY A 56 -34.30 4.56 -25.89
CA GLY A 56 -33.48 5.70 -25.49
C GLY A 56 -33.36 5.91 -23.98
N THR A 57 -33.80 4.94 -23.17
CA THR A 57 -33.57 4.93 -21.72
C THR A 57 -32.35 4.07 -21.36
N VAL A 58 -31.87 4.16 -20.12
CA VAL A 58 -30.82 3.28 -19.59
C VAL A 58 -31.35 2.52 -18.40
N ALA A 59 -31.21 1.20 -18.43
CA ALA A 59 -31.57 0.33 -17.32
C ALA A 59 -30.35 0.12 -16.42
N PHE A 60 -30.44 0.55 -15.17
CA PHE A 60 -29.44 0.31 -14.14
C PHE A 60 -29.89 -0.81 -13.23
N THR A 61 -28.95 -1.67 -12.83
CA THR A 61 -29.20 -2.70 -11.82
C THR A 61 -28.06 -2.68 -10.80
N LEU A 62 -28.40 -2.34 -9.55
CA LEU A 62 -27.50 -2.45 -8.41
C LEU A 62 -27.78 -3.78 -7.71
N ALA A 63 -26.83 -4.71 -7.80
CA ALA A 63 -26.83 -5.94 -7.02
C ALA A 63 -26.06 -5.71 -5.71
N ALA A 64 -26.67 -5.94 -4.55
CA ALA A 64 -26.03 -5.75 -3.25
C ALA A 64 -26.14 -7.03 -2.40
N SER A 65 -25.04 -7.42 -1.77
CA SER A 65 -24.91 -8.63 -0.95
C SER A 65 -24.23 -8.28 0.39
N PRO A 66 -25.00 -8.02 1.47
CA PRO A 66 -24.41 -7.73 2.78
C PRO A 66 -23.73 -8.98 3.35
N TYR A 67 -22.54 -8.86 3.94
CA TYR A 67 -21.79 -9.97 4.54
C TYR A 67 -22.34 -10.41 5.90
N GLN A 68 -23.17 -9.58 6.53
CA GLN A 68 -23.90 -9.89 7.76
C GLN A 68 -25.41 -9.76 7.55
N PRO A 69 -26.25 -10.28 8.46
CA PRO A 69 -27.69 -10.07 8.37
C PRO A 69 -28.01 -8.58 8.43
N ALA A 70 -28.62 -8.06 7.37
CA ALA A 70 -29.10 -6.68 7.31
C ALA A 70 -30.54 -6.65 7.81
N PRO A 71 -30.84 -5.97 8.94
CA PRO A 71 -32.22 -5.80 9.41
C PRO A 71 -33.08 -5.05 8.40
N ASP A 72 -32.45 -4.13 7.69
CA ASP A 72 -33.03 -3.40 6.57
C ASP A 72 -31.92 -3.00 5.59
N LEU A 73 -31.96 -3.53 4.36
CA LEU A 73 -31.08 -3.13 3.26
C LEU A 73 -31.78 -2.03 2.45
N PHE A 74 -31.27 -0.81 2.54
CA PHE A 74 -31.77 0.34 1.81
C PHE A 74 -30.91 0.63 0.57
N PHE A 75 -31.54 1.26 -0.41
CA PHE A 75 -30.96 1.67 -1.66
C PHE A 75 -31.31 3.14 -1.92
N THR A 76 -30.34 3.90 -2.42
CA THR A 76 -30.51 5.31 -2.79
C THR A 76 -29.92 5.53 -4.18
N TRP A 77 -30.71 6.13 -5.06
CA TRP A 77 -30.32 6.50 -6.42
C TRP A 77 -30.16 8.00 -6.54
N GLU A 78 -28.99 8.45 -6.99
CA GLU A 78 -28.62 9.85 -7.12
C GLU A 78 -28.27 10.14 -8.58
N LEU A 79 -28.93 11.16 -9.13
CA LEU A 79 -28.75 11.66 -10.50
C LEU A 79 -28.35 13.14 -10.45
N PRO A 80 -27.12 13.46 -9.98
CA PRO A 80 -26.71 14.83 -9.68
C PRO A 80 -26.68 15.76 -10.90
N ASP A 81 -26.46 15.21 -12.10
CA ASP A 81 -26.43 15.96 -13.37
C ASP A 81 -27.79 16.03 -14.08
N GLY A 82 -28.84 15.56 -13.41
CA GLY A 82 -30.19 15.43 -13.97
C GLY A 82 -30.47 14.06 -14.58
N GLY A 83 -31.74 13.87 -14.96
CA GLY A 83 -32.29 12.57 -15.34
C GLY A 83 -33.58 12.27 -14.56
N GLU A 84 -34.51 11.59 -15.20
CA GLU A 84 -35.81 11.21 -14.64
C GLU A 84 -35.83 9.70 -14.39
N LEU A 85 -36.02 9.30 -13.13
CA LEU A 85 -36.36 7.91 -12.78
C LEU A 85 -37.78 7.63 -13.27
N LEU A 86 -37.93 6.70 -14.21
CA LEU A 86 -39.22 6.34 -14.80
C LEU A 86 -40.00 5.34 -13.95
N ASP A 87 -39.30 4.62 -13.07
CA ASP A 87 -39.86 3.58 -12.23
C ASP A 87 -39.27 3.60 -10.81
N GLY A 88 -40.15 3.44 -9.83
CA GLY A 88 -39.78 3.37 -8.43
C GLY A 88 -39.27 4.70 -7.83
N PRO A 89 -39.26 4.80 -6.48
CA PRO A 89 -38.67 5.94 -5.79
C PRO A 89 -37.13 5.92 -5.86
N ALA A 90 -36.51 7.10 -5.71
CA ALA A 90 -35.05 7.25 -5.60
C ALA A 90 -34.51 6.54 -4.35
N ASP A 91 -35.25 6.56 -3.25
CA ASP A 91 -34.96 5.79 -2.05
C ASP A 91 -35.88 4.57 -1.94
N GLY A 92 -35.31 3.40 -1.64
CA GLY A 92 -36.06 2.19 -1.43
C GLY A 92 -35.47 1.32 -0.32
N SER A 93 -36.29 0.43 0.22
CA SER A 93 -35.87 -0.59 1.17
C SER A 93 -36.25 -1.96 0.63
N ALA A 94 -35.34 -2.92 0.74
CA ALA A 94 -35.59 -4.33 0.46
C ALA A 94 -36.00 -5.11 1.72
N GLY A 95 -36.03 -4.45 2.88
CA GLY A 95 -36.29 -5.09 4.16
C GLY A 95 -35.14 -6.01 4.60
N PRO A 96 -35.42 -7.00 5.46
CA PRO A 96 -34.39 -7.86 6.01
C PRO A 96 -33.72 -8.76 4.96
N VAL A 97 -32.40 -8.79 4.94
CA VAL A 97 -31.59 -9.63 4.04
C VAL A 97 -30.65 -10.48 4.86
N THR A 98 -30.61 -11.78 4.60
CA THR A 98 -29.68 -12.71 5.27
C THR A 98 -28.23 -12.43 4.86
N ALA A 99 -27.28 -12.74 5.72
CA ALA A 99 -25.85 -12.67 5.38
C ALA A 99 -25.57 -13.39 4.05
N ARG A 100 -24.82 -12.72 3.17
CA ARG A 100 -24.47 -13.11 1.79
C ARG A 100 -25.67 -13.31 0.84
N GLY A 101 -26.87 -12.93 1.24
CA GLY A 101 -28.03 -12.92 0.36
C GLY A 101 -27.93 -11.73 -0.61
N THR A 102 -27.94 -12.00 -1.92
CA THR A 102 -27.93 -10.93 -2.93
C THR A 102 -29.35 -10.42 -3.17
N VAL A 103 -29.54 -9.11 -3.08
CA VAL A 103 -30.75 -8.42 -3.54
C VAL A 103 -30.38 -7.50 -4.69
N GLN A 104 -31.20 -7.49 -5.73
CA GLN A 104 -31.04 -6.60 -6.87
C GLN A 104 -32.15 -5.56 -6.87
N GLN A 105 -31.77 -4.31 -7.15
CA GLN A 105 -32.71 -3.25 -7.41
C GLN A 105 -32.38 -2.61 -8.76
N SER A 106 -33.41 -2.47 -9.61
CA SER A 106 -33.25 -1.87 -10.93
C SER A 106 -34.01 -0.55 -11.05
N ARG A 107 -33.50 0.35 -11.89
CA ARG A 107 -34.12 1.62 -12.26
C ARG A 107 -33.91 1.89 -13.74
N GLN A 108 -34.96 2.35 -14.41
CA GLN A 108 -34.92 2.95 -15.73
C GLN A 108 -34.79 4.46 -15.59
N VAL A 109 -33.75 5.01 -16.21
CA VAL A 109 -33.50 6.45 -16.21
C VAL A 109 -33.65 6.99 -17.62
N ARG A 110 -34.36 8.10 -17.75
CA ARG A 110 -34.40 8.92 -18.96
C ARG A 110 -33.59 10.19 -18.75
N PHE A 111 -32.67 10.46 -19.65
CA PHE A 111 -31.86 11.67 -19.61
C PHE A 111 -32.44 12.77 -20.52
N PRO A 112 -32.27 14.05 -20.18
CA PRO A 112 -32.96 15.17 -20.82
C PRO A 112 -32.44 15.52 -22.23
N GLY A 113 -31.27 15.02 -22.64
CA GLY A 113 -30.70 15.28 -23.96
C GLY A 113 -29.24 14.85 -24.08
N PRO A 114 -28.52 15.32 -25.12
CA PRO A 114 -27.09 15.11 -25.26
C PRO A 114 -26.29 15.69 -24.07
N GLY A 115 -25.31 14.95 -23.58
CA GLY A 115 -24.50 15.31 -22.41
C GLY A 115 -23.92 14.10 -21.69
N THR A 116 -23.13 14.36 -20.65
CA THR A 116 -22.62 13.33 -19.74
C THR A 116 -23.32 13.44 -18.39
N TYR A 117 -23.82 12.31 -17.89
CA TYR A 117 -24.61 12.24 -16.67
C TYR A 117 -23.99 11.21 -15.70
N THR A 118 -23.74 11.62 -14.46
CA THR A 118 -23.36 10.71 -13.38
C THR A 118 -24.57 9.99 -12.86
N VAL A 119 -24.45 8.68 -12.67
CA VAL A 119 -25.42 7.87 -11.95
C VAL A 119 -24.72 7.23 -10.77
N ARG A 120 -25.15 7.60 -9.57
CA ARG A 120 -24.65 7.01 -8.33
C ARG A 120 -25.75 6.18 -7.69
N ALA A 121 -25.44 4.92 -7.39
CA ALA A 121 -26.37 4.00 -6.76
C ALA A 121 -25.74 3.46 -5.49
N VAL A 122 -26.35 3.75 -4.35
CA VAL A 122 -25.87 3.36 -3.03
C VAL A 122 -26.73 2.23 -2.51
N ALA A 123 -26.10 1.17 -2.02
CA ALA A 123 -26.74 0.23 -1.12
C ALA A 123 -26.16 0.44 0.29
N GLY A 124 -26.95 0.18 1.33
CA GLY A 124 -26.46 0.22 2.69
C GLY A 124 -27.41 -0.39 3.69
N TYR A 125 -26.90 -0.69 4.88
CA TYR A 125 -27.70 -1.21 5.98
C TYR A 125 -27.12 -0.75 7.33
N ARG A 126 -27.95 -0.88 8.36
CA ARG A 126 -27.57 -0.63 9.75
C ARG A 126 -27.78 -1.90 10.58
N PRO A 127 -26.72 -2.61 10.99
CA PRO A 127 -26.87 -3.77 11.86
C PRO A 127 -27.31 -3.36 13.27
N ASP A 128 -26.96 -2.15 13.72
CA ASP A 128 -27.37 -1.55 14.98
C ASP A 128 -27.48 -0.01 14.88
N ALA A 129 -27.82 0.65 15.98
CA ALA A 129 -28.03 2.11 16.01
C ALA A 129 -26.75 2.95 15.88
N SER A 130 -25.58 2.35 16.06
CA SER A 130 -24.27 3.02 16.09
C SER A 130 -23.42 2.80 14.82
N VAL A 131 -23.74 1.79 14.01
CA VAL A 131 -22.95 1.41 12.84
C VAL A 131 -23.78 1.48 11.56
N ARG A 132 -23.20 2.05 10.50
CA ARG A 132 -23.78 2.09 9.15
C ARG A 132 -22.75 1.57 8.16
N TYR A 133 -23.18 0.65 7.31
CA TYR A 133 -22.41 0.13 6.20
C TYR A 133 -23.05 0.56 4.88
N SER A 134 -22.24 0.98 3.91
CA SER A 134 -22.71 1.39 2.59
C SER A 134 -21.65 1.14 1.53
N ALA A 135 -22.08 0.82 0.32
CA ALA A 135 -21.26 0.75 -0.87
C ALA A 135 -22.00 1.50 -1.99
N ALA A 136 -21.25 2.24 -2.80
CA ALA A 136 -21.82 3.09 -3.85
C ALA A 136 -21.17 2.73 -5.18
N GLY A 137 -21.98 2.31 -6.16
CA GLY A 137 -21.55 2.23 -7.54
C GLY A 137 -21.70 3.58 -8.23
N VAL A 138 -20.75 3.94 -9.08
CA VAL A 138 -20.77 5.15 -9.91
C VAL A 138 -20.51 4.77 -11.36
N LEU A 139 -21.41 5.18 -12.26
CA LEU A 139 -21.25 5.04 -13.70
C LEU A 139 -21.58 6.37 -14.38
N PHE A 140 -21.00 6.56 -15.56
CA PHE A 140 -21.18 7.74 -16.40
C PHE A 140 -21.92 7.38 -17.68
N VAL A 141 -23.04 8.04 -17.96
CA VAL A 141 -23.82 7.90 -19.20
C VAL A 141 -23.48 9.04 -20.13
N ILE A 142 -23.19 8.70 -21.38
CA ILE A 142 -22.76 9.63 -22.42
C ILE A 142 -23.78 9.59 -23.55
N ILE A 143 -24.40 10.72 -23.85
CA ILE A 143 -25.40 10.82 -24.93
C ILE A 143 -24.88 11.78 -25.98
N ASP A 144 -24.67 11.29 -27.20
CA ASP A 144 -24.19 12.11 -28.31
C ASP A 144 -25.32 12.96 -28.94
N ALA A 145 -24.95 13.87 -29.85
CA ALA A 145 -25.91 14.75 -30.52
C ALA A 145 -26.91 14.00 -31.43
N ALA A 146 -26.61 12.75 -31.82
CA ALA A 146 -27.52 11.87 -32.57
C ALA A 146 -28.43 11.03 -31.65
N GLY A 147 -28.24 11.11 -30.32
CA GLY A 147 -28.98 10.35 -29.32
C GLY A 147 -28.43 8.95 -29.06
N SER A 148 -27.22 8.63 -29.54
CA SER A 148 -26.55 7.37 -29.21
C SER A 148 -26.08 7.40 -27.76
N ILE A 149 -26.30 6.31 -27.03
CA ILE A 149 -25.95 6.19 -25.61
C ILE A 149 -24.72 5.29 -25.48
N ALA A 150 -23.71 5.77 -24.75
CA ALA A 150 -22.56 4.99 -24.29
C ALA A 150 -22.44 5.07 -22.76
N ILE A 151 -21.77 4.09 -22.15
CA ILE A 151 -21.62 3.99 -20.69
C ILE A 151 -20.13 3.77 -20.37
N SER A 152 -19.65 4.43 -19.30
CA SER A 152 -18.26 4.39 -18.83
C SER A 152 -18.22 4.24 -17.31
N ASP A 153 -17.20 3.55 -16.80
CA ASP A 153 -16.81 3.51 -15.38
C ASP A 153 -15.84 4.65 -15.00
N GLN A 154 -15.34 5.39 -16.00
CA GLN A 154 -14.52 6.58 -15.84
C GLN A 154 -15.28 7.87 -16.19
N ASP A 155 -15.01 8.96 -15.46
CA ASP A 155 -15.66 10.25 -15.70
C ASP A 155 -15.15 10.89 -17.00
N VAL A 156 -15.93 10.82 -18.07
CA VAL A 156 -15.58 11.45 -19.35
C VAL A 156 -15.82 12.97 -19.39
N ARG A 157 -16.34 13.57 -18.30
CA ARG A 157 -16.35 15.04 -18.14
C ARG A 157 -14.98 15.56 -17.74
N LEU A 158 -14.06 14.68 -17.32
CA LEU A 158 -12.64 14.99 -17.41
C LEU A 158 -12.40 15.25 -18.89
N PRO A 159 -12.22 16.53 -19.29
CA PRO A 159 -12.41 16.93 -20.67
C PRO A 159 -11.50 16.07 -21.53
N THR A 160 -11.99 15.32 -22.52
CA THR A 160 -11.07 14.92 -23.60
C THR A 160 -10.49 16.23 -24.13
N TYR A 161 -9.17 16.32 -24.28
CA TYR A 161 -8.50 17.54 -24.74
C TYR A 161 -9.37 18.26 -25.79
N MET A 162 -9.94 19.40 -25.42
CA MET A 162 -10.64 20.26 -26.35
C MET A 162 -9.62 21.26 -26.86
N ARG A 163 -9.34 21.19 -28.17
CA ARG A 163 -8.49 22.17 -28.85
C ARG A 163 -8.94 23.58 -28.47
N PRO A 164 -7.99 24.52 -28.23
CA PRO A 164 -8.31 25.88 -27.85
C PRO A 164 -9.36 26.52 -28.78
N ARG A 165 -10.31 27.27 -28.19
CA ARG A 165 -11.45 27.92 -28.88
C ARG A 165 -11.09 29.01 -29.90
N VAL A 166 -9.81 29.20 -30.23
CA VAL A 166 -9.37 30.41 -30.95
C VAL A 166 -9.22 30.18 -32.45
N LYS A 167 -8.90 28.95 -32.90
CA LYS A 167 -8.85 28.57 -34.33
C LYS A 167 -9.20 27.07 -34.47
N PRO A 168 -10.08 26.65 -35.41
CA PRO A 168 -10.29 25.24 -35.71
C PRO A 168 -8.97 24.63 -36.20
N THR A 169 -8.69 23.36 -35.87
CA THR A 169 -7.46 22.70 -36.35
C THR A 169 -7.78 21.67 -37.41
N LEU A 170 -7.09 21.71 -38.56
CA LEU A 170 -7.18 20.69 -39.60
C LEU A 170 -6.20 19.55 -39.28
N ASP A 171 -6.59 18.31 -39.56
CA ASP A 171 -5.70 17.16 -39.43
C ASP A 171 -5.09 16.84 -40.80
N LYS A 172 -3.78 17.04 -40.91
CA LYS A 172 -2.93 16.74 -42.08
C LYS A 172 -1.96 15.59 -41.77
N SER A 173 -2.24 14.75 -40.78
CA SER A 173 -1.38 13.60 -40.43
C SER A 173 -1.22 12.58 -41.57
N ASP A 174 -2.07 12.62 -42.60
CA ASP A 174 -1.92 11.83 -43.84
C ASP A 174 -0.74 12.31 -44.71
N ARG A 175 -0.19 13.48 -44.45
CA ARG A 175 1.02 14.03 -45.08
C ARG A 175 2.32 13.51 -44.47
N VAL A 176 2.25 12.73 -43.38
CA VAL A 176 3.42 12.09 -42.77
C VAL A 176 4.03 11.06 -43.72
N VAL A 177 5.36 11.11 -43.87
CA VAL A 177 6.12 10.26 -44.81
C VAL A 177 7.04 9.30 -44.08
N ALA A 178 7.45 8.23 -44.78
CA ALA A 178 8.34 7.22 -44.23
C ALA A 178 9.74 7.78 -43.91
N ALA A 179 10.44 7.14 -42.96
CA ALA A 179 11.75 7.59 -42.48
C ALA A 179 12.87 7.59 -43.56
N ASP A 180 12.65 6.95 -44.70
CA ASP A 180 13.58 6.89 -45.83
C ASP A 180 13.18 7.80 -47.02
N ALA A 181 12.12 8.60 -46.88
CA ALA A 181 11.70 9.54 -47.92
C ALA A 181 12.76 10.64 -48.15
N ASP A 182 12.86 11.10 -49.41
CA ASP A 182 13.83 12.13 -49.83
C ASP A 182 13.38 13.53 -49.38
N MET A 183 14.03 14.03 -48.32
CA MET A 183 13.76 15.33 -47.71
C MET A 183 14.41 16.51 -48.45
N THR A 184 15.04 16.27 -49.61
CA THR A 184 15.67 17.35 -50.42
C THR A 184 14.70 17.96 -51.44
N THR A 185 13.47 17.45 -51.48
CA THR A 185 12.40 17.95 -52.34
C THR A 185 11.75 19.18 -51.71
N ASP A 186 11.42 20.17 -52.54
CA ASP A 186 10.70 21.38 -52.14
C ASP A 186 9.39 21.02 -51.41
N GLY A 187 9.09 21.68 -50.28
CA GLY A 187 7.91 21.38 -49.45
C GLY A 187 7.99 20.12 -48.57
N CYS A 188 9.12 19.41 -48.50
CA CYS A 188 9.32 18.31 -47.55
C CYS A 188 10.09 18.75 -46.31
N PHE A 189 9.64 18.33 -45.13
CA PHE A 189 10.16 18.75 -43.82
C PHE A 189 10.67 17.56 -43.02
N TYR A 190 11.88 17.71 -42.48
CA TYR A 190 12.41 16.90 -41.39
C TYR A 190 12.58 17.78 -40.16
N VAL A 191 11.66 17.64 -39.22
CA VAL A 191 11.64 18.44 -38.00
C VAL A 191 12.22 17.64 -36.86
N THR A 192 13.16 18.22 -36.12
CA THR A 192 13.72 17.63 -34.91
C THR A 192 13.71 18.63 -33.77
N GLY A 193 13.73 18.11 -32.54
CA GLY A 193 14.02 18.92 -31.37
C GLY A 193 14.34 18.05 -30.16
N ILE A 194 14.83 18.70 -29.11
CA ILE A 194 15.10 18.06 -27.83
C ILE A 194 14.48 18.92 -26.72
N LEU A 195 13.64 18.29 -25.89
CA LEU A 195 13.03 18.90 -24.72
C LEU A 195 13.79 18.49 -23.46
N THR A 196 14.25 19.49 -22.72
CA THR A 196 14.93 19.31 -21.44
C THR A 196 14.49 20.36 -20.43
N ARG A 197 14.69 20.08 -19.15
CA ARG A 197 14.40 21.01 -18.05
C ARG A 197 15.59 21.14 -17.10
N ASN A 198 15.71 22.30 -16.49
CA ASN A 198 16.56 22.47 -15.32
C ASN A 198 15.92 21.72 -14.14
N GLU A 199 16.73 20.95 -13.44
CA GLU A 199 16.26 20.07 -12.36
C GLU A 199 16.38 20.73 -10.98
N ARG A 200 15.42 20.45 -10.11
CA ARG A 200 15.43 20.82 -8.71
C ARG A 200 15.07 19.59 -7.88
N ALA A 201 16.08 18.79 -7.57
CA ALA A 201 15.89 17.51 -6.90
C ALA A 201 15.78 17.67 -5.37
N PRO A 202 14.94 16.87 -4.70
CA PRO A 202 14.93 16.75 -3.25
C PRO A 202 16.24 16.10 -2.76
N SER A 203 16.77 16.61 -1.65
CA SER A 203 18.05 16.21 -1.06
C SER A 203 18.00 16.30 0.46
N VAL A 204 18.98 15.68 1.13
CA VAL A 204 19.05 15.65 2.59
C VAL A 204 20.32 16.34 3.08
N ASN A 205 20.16 17.21 4.08
CA ASN A 205 21.30 17.80 4.76
C ASN A 205 21.82 16.78 5.79
N THR A 206 22.92 16.10 5.47
CA THR A 206 23.48 15.04 6.33
C THR A 206 23.91 15.51 7.73
N GLY A 207 24.06 16.82 7.95
CA GLY A 207 24.36 17.39 9.26
C GLY A 207 23.14 17.62 10.15
N THR A 208 21.97 17.84 9.56
CA THR A 208 20.73 18.16 10.29
C THR A 208 19.60 17.15 10.08
N GLY A 209 19.70 16.26 9.09
CA GLY A 209 18.64 15.36 8.65
C GLY A 209 17.48 16.04 7.92
N ALA A 210 17.56 17.36 7.69
CA ALA A 210 16.48 18.12 7.07
C ALA A 210 16.51 17.99 5.55
N GLY A 211 15.33 17.81 4.94
CA GLY A 211 15.10 17.87 3.52
C GLY A 211 15.31 19.29 2.98
N PHE A 212 15.80 19.39 1.76
CA PHE A 212 15.88 20.65 1.04
C PHE A 212 15.97 20.38 -0.47
N TYR A 213 15.56 21.36 -1.26
CA TYR A 213 15.73 21.31 -2.70
C TYR A 213 17.13 21.75 -3.12
N THR A 214 17.78 20.96 -3.98
CA THR A 214 19.04 21.33 -4.63
C THR A 214 18.80 21.63 -6.10
N ASP A 215 19.10 22.85 -6.52
CA ASP A 215 19.10 23.20 -7.94
C ASP A 215 20.29 22.50 -8.63
N GLN A 216 20.02 21.70 -9.66
CA GLN A 216 21.08 21.12 -10.50
C GLN A 216 21.35 22.04 -11.70
N GLY A 217 21.88 23.23 -11.40
CA GLY A 217 22.18 24.25 -12.41
C GLY A 217 23.12 23.73 -13.51
N GLY A 218 22.73 23.92 -14.77
CA GLY A 218 23.53 23.53 -15.95
C GLY A 218 23.43 22.06 -16.36
N SER A 219 22.65 21.24 -15.64
CA SER A 219 22.34 19.85 -16.01
C SER A 219 20.95 19.78 -16.63
N ALA A 220 20.87 19.83 -17.96
CA ALA A 220 19.62 19.63 -18.69
C ALA A 220 19.12 18.18 -18.50
N ARG A 221 18.03 17.98 -17.75
CA ARG A 221 17.34 16.69 -17.64
C ARG A 221 16.42 16.52 -18.84
N PRO A 222 16.46 15.39 -19.56
CA PRO A 222 15.48 15.08 -20.59
C PRO A 222 14.05 15.09 -20.06
N VAL A 223 13.11 15.56 -20.87
CA VAL A 223 11.68 15.36 -20.63
C VAL A 223 11.31 14.03 -21.29
N HIS A 224 11.05 13.00 -20.51
CA HIS A 224 10.87 11.66 -21.05
C HIS A 224 9.40 11.42 -21.40
N HIS A 225 9.16 10.74 -22.51
CA HIS A 225 7.87 10.11 -22.80
C HIS A 225 6.68 11.09 -22.85
N MET A 226 6.92 12.35 -23.22
CA MET A 226 5.91 13.42 -23.25
C MET A 226 5.35 13.62 -24.66
N LEU A 227 4.03 13.83 -24.76
CA LEU A 227 3.34 14.05 -26.04
C LEU A 227 3.73 15.38 -26.68
N VAL A 228 4.20 15.32 -27.93
CA VAL A 228 4.52 16.48 -28.78
C VAL A 228 3.68 16.39 -30.05
N GLU A 229 2.98 17.46 -30.40
CA GLU A 229 2.21 17.61 -31.64
C GLU A 229 2.91 18.63 -32.55
N MET A 230 3.03 18.33 -33.84
CA MET A 230 3.57 19.28 -34.82
C MET A 230 2.44 20.06 -35.47
N ARG A 231 2.60 21.38 -35.54
CA ARG A 231 1.57 22.29 -36.03
C ARG A 231 2.11 23.38 -36.96
N GLU A 232 1.21 23.90 -37.76
CA GLU A 232 1.39 25.10 -38.58
C GLU A 232 0.45 26.19 -38.07
N GLU A 233 0.96 27.42 -37.94
CA GLU A 233 0.13 28.57 -37.63
C GLU A 233 -0.46 29.15 -38.91
N ASP A 234 -1.78 29.24 -38.94
CA ASP A 234 -2.50 29.84 -40.06
C ASP A 234 -3.36 31.02 -39.62
N THR A 235 -3.69 31.88 -40.57
CA THR A 235 -4.59 33.02 -40.31
C THR A 235 -5.98 32.58 -39.84
N PHE A 236 -6.47 31.40 -40.27
CA PHE A 236 -7.85 30.96 -40.04
C PHE A 236 -8.01 29.59 -39.37
N SER A 237 -7.06 28.67 -39.51
CA SER A 237 -7.13 27.34 -38.92
C SER A 237 -5.75 26.72 -38.82
N ASP A 238 -5.23 26.48 -37.62
CA ASP A 238 -3.93 25.82 -37.49
C ASP A 238 -3.99 24.39 -38.04
N ASP A 239 -2.96 23.92 -38.72
CA ASP A 239 -2.92 22.55 -39.22
C ASP A 239 -2.08 21.65 -38.29
N SER A 240 -2.45 20.37 -38.15
CA SER A 240 -1.74 19.39 -37.35
C SER A 240 -1.16 18.29 -38.23
N TYR A 241 0.15 18.08 -38.13
CA TYR A 241 0.87 17.04 -38.85
C TYR A 241 0.99 15.74 -38.04
N GLY A 242 0.15 15.60 -37.01
CA GLY A 242 0.16 14.48 -36.08
C GLY A 242 1.04 14.71 -34.86
N TYR A 243 1.24 13.64 -34.10
CA TYR A 243 1.96 13.67 -32.83
C TYR A 243 3.04 12.60 -32.75
N THR A 244 4.00 12.83 -31.88
CA THR A 244 5.04 11.90 -31.45
C THR A 244 5.22 12.02 -29.95
N VAL A 245 6.13 11.22 -29.39
CA VAL A 245 6.44 11.21 -27.96
C VAL A 245 7.95 11.37 -27.82
N THR A 246 8.40 12.17 -26.85
CA THR A 246 9.83 12.30 -26.59
C THR A 246 10.43 10.97 -26.12
N ASN A 247 11.62 10.63 -26.62
CA ASN A 247 12.32 9.41 -26.18
C ASN A 247 13.09 9.61 -24.86
N ASP A 248 13.88 8.61 -24.46
CA ASP A 248 14.69 8.65 -23.23
C ASP A 248 15.72 9.80 -23.17
N ASN A 249 16.02 10.44 -24.30
CA ASN A 249 16.91 11.61 -24.38
C ASN A 249 16.14 12.92 -24.58
N GLY A 250 14.80 12.91 -24.46
CA GLY A 250 13.96 14.08 -24.67
C GLY A 250 13.80 14.48 -26.14
N LYS A 251 14.31 13.65 -27.07
CA LYS A 251 14.28 13.95 -28.50
C LYS A 251 12.92 13.60 -29.09
N PHE A 252 12.40 14.48 -29.96
CA PHE A 252 11.27 14.21 -30.84
C PHE A 252 11.65 14.45 -32.31
N GLU A 253 10.90 13.83 -33.22
CA GLU A 253 11.08 14.02 -34.66
C GLU A 253 9.77 13.87 -35.44
N PHE A 254 9.66 14.64 -36.53
CA PHE A 254 8.55 14.58 -37.49
C PHE A 254 9.08 14.59 -38.92
N ARG A 255 8.34 13.95 -39.82
CA ARG A 255 8.63 13.88 -41.25
C ARG A 255 7.33 13.99 -42.03
N PHE A 256 7.18 15.03 -42.82
CA PHE A 256 6.00 15.25 -43.66
C PHE A 256 6.37 16.04 -44.91
N CYS A 257 5.52 15.98 -45.93
CA CYS A 257 5.64 16.86 -47.10
C CYS A 257 4.30 17.54 -47.35
N ASP A 258 4.32 18.86 -47.41
CA ASP A 258 3.14 19.65 -47.72
C ASP A 258 3.49 20.85 -48.59
N ASP A 259 2.56 21.23 -49.47
CA ASP A 259 2.62 22.49 -50.18
C ASP A 259 1.89 23.56 -49.37
N ASP A 260 2.49 24.74 -49.26
CA ASP A 260 2.07 25.95 -48.53
C ASP A 260 0.73 26.56 -49.04
N GLY A 261 -0.07 25.80 -49.78
CA GLY A 261 -1.33 26.28 -50.32
C GLY A 261 -1.17 27.38 -51.37
N PHE A 262 -2.23 28.15 -51.61
CA PHE A 262 -2.41 28.93 -52.85
C PHE A 262 -1.65 30.28 -52.90
N LEU A 263 -0.81 30.61 -51.90
CA LEU A 263 -0.29 31.99 -51.74
C LEU A 263 1.25 32.16 -51.65
N ASP A 264 2.07 31.11 -51.80
CA ASP A 264 3.56 31.20 -51.81
C ASP A 264 4.12 31.94 -50.56
N ASP A 265 3.68 31.59 -49.34
CA ASP A 265 4.30 32.02 -48.07
C ASP A 265 4.96 30.86 -47.30
N GLU A 266 6.02 31.18 -46.55
CA GLU A 266 6.84 30.20 -45.83
C GLU A 266 6.01 29.50 -44.73
N LEU A 267 6.12 28.17 -44.58
CA LEU A 267 5.36 27.43 -43.57
C LEU A 267 5.73 27.86 -42.13
N GLU A 268 4.76 28.36 -41.36
CA GLU A 268 4.92 28.77 -39.95
C GLU A 268 4.81 27.59 -38.96
N LEU A 269 5.89 26.84 -38.80
CA LEU A 269 5.89 25.64 -37.94
C LEU A 269 6.09 25.95 -36.45
N TYR A 270 5.31 25.28 -35.60
CA TYR A 270 5.52 25.24 -34.15
C TYR A 270 5.16 23.85 -33.60
N PHE A 271 5.75 23.49 -32.46
CA PHE A 271 5.32 22.29 -31.73
C PHE A 271 4.47 22.67 -30.54
N ARG A 272 3.44 21.86 -30.26
CA ARG A 272 2.66 21.90 -29.03
C ARG A 272 3.06 20.72 -28.15
N VAL A 273 3.46 20.98 -26.92
CA VAL A 273 3.65 19.92 -25.93
C VAL A 273 2.44 19.89 -25.03
N CYS A 274 1.86 18.71 -24.88
CA CYS A 274 0.76 18.49 -23.95
C CYS A 274 1.21 17.54 -22.85
N ALA A 275 0.76 17.79 -21.63
CA ALA A 275 1.17 17.07 -20.43
C ALA A 275 0.51 15.69 -20.31
N GLU A 276 0.73 14.87 -21.34
CA GLU A 276 0.40 13.46 -21.37
C GLU A 276 1.68 12.66 -21.50
N VAL A 277 1.79 11.64 -20.65
CA VAL A 277 2.95 10.74 -20.60
C VAL A 277 2.56 9.41 -21.25
N TRP A 278 3.38 8.93 -22.16
CA TRP A 278 3.11 7.76 -23.01
C TRP A 278 4.34 6.87 -23.16
N ASP A 279 4.17 5.56 -23.04
CA ASP A 279 5.20 4.60 -23.46
C ASP A 279 4.58 3.55 -24.40
N GLY A 280 4.96 3.62 -25.68
CA GLY A 280 4.34 2.82 -26.73
C GLY A 280 2.81 3.06 -26.79
N PRO A 281 1.96 2.01 -26.64
CA PRO A 281 0.51 2.17 -26.64
C PRO A 281 -0.06 2.61 -25.28
N ASP A 282 0.75 2.59 -24.22
CA ASP A 282 0.28 2.78 -22.86
C ASP A 282 0.26 4.28 -22.52
N LYS A 283 -0.93 4.83 -22.28
CA LYS A 283 -1.09 6.18 -21.74
C LYS A 283 -0.90 6.14 -20.23
N ILE A 284 0.24 6.65 -19.77
CA ILE A 284 0.68 6.53 -18.38
C ILE A 284 0.03 7.60 -17.51
N ALA A 285 0.07 8.86 -17.94
CA ALA A 285 -0.40 9.96 -17.12
C ALA A 285 -1.03 11.08 -17.95
N ARG A 286 -1.88 11.85 -17.28
CA ARG A 286 -2.47 13.07 -17.81
C ARG A 286 -2.49 14.15 -16.72
N ILE A 287 -1.82 15.27 -16.97
CA ILE A 287 -1.71 16.38 -16.01
C ILE A 287 -2.57 17.55 -16.49
N SER A 288 -3.54 17.92 -15.67
CA SER A 288 -4.53 18.94 -16.00
C SER A 288 -4.52 20.06 -14.96
N ASN A 289 -4.92 21.26 -15.38
CA ASN A 289 -5.06 22.40 -14.50
C ASN A 289 -6.17 22.15 -13.46
N ILE A 290 -6.07 22.81 -12.31
CA ILE A 290 -7.02 22.62 -11.21
C ILE A 290 -8.36 23.29 -11.53
N ASP A 291 -8.32 24.51 -12.08
CA ASP A 291 -9.50 25.37 -12.19
C ASP A 291 -10.47 24.94 -13.31
N ASP A 292 -9.93 24.67 -14.50
CA ASP A 292 -10.71 24.31 -15.69
C ASP A 292 -10.69 22.81 -16.02
N ARG A 293 -9.84 22.03 -15.34
CA ARG A 293 -9.58 20.60 -15.62
C ARG A 293 -9.03 20.35 -17.03
N ASP A 294 -8.61 21.38 -17.74
CA ASP A 294 -8.07 21.25 -19.07
C ASP A 294 -6.64 20.69 -19.00
N LEU A 295 -6.31 19.89 -20.02
CA LEU A 295 -4.96 19.37 -20.19
C LEU A 295 -3.97 20.54 -20.29
N TYR A 296 -2.90 20.49 -19.53
CA TYR A 296 -1.84 21.49 -19.68
C TYR A 296 -1.15 21.29 -21.03
N CYS A 297 -1.18 22.30 -21.88
CA CYS A 297 -0.40 22.34 -23.11
C CYS A 297 0.23 23.72 -23.29
N PHE A 298 1.39 23.77 -23.94
CA PHE A 298 2.00 25.02 -24.39
C PHE A 298 2.56 24.87 -25.81
N ASP A 299 2.72 26.01 -26.46
CA ASP A 299 3.22 26.10 -27.83
C ASP A 299 4.65 26.66 -27.83
N SER A 300 5.48 26.14 -28.73
CA SER A 300 6.83 26.67 -28.96
C SER A 300 6.78 28.04 -29.65
N ARG A 301 7.97 28.63 -29.84
CA ARG A 301 8.12 29.67 -30.86
C ARG A 301 7.78 29.12 -32.24
N ILE A 302 7.32 29.99 -33.11
CA ILE A 302 7.09 29.70 -34.53
C ILE A 302 8.40 29.84 -35.31
N ILE A 303 8.58 28.99 -36.33
CA ILE A 303 9.68 29.00 -37.29
C ILE A 303 9.09 29.00 -38.69
N GLU A 304 9.38 30.04 -39.45
CA GLU A 304 9.08 30.13 -40.89
C GLU A 304 10.12 29.31 -41.68
N SER A 305 9.66 28.44 -42.60
CA SER A 305 10.54 27.62 -43.43
C SER A 305 9.89 27.21 -44.76
N GLU A 306 10.65 27.28 -45.86
CA GLU A 306 10.24 26.81 -47.19
C GLU A 306 10.45 25.28 -47.40
N GLY A 307 10.96 24.57 -46.39
CA GLY A 307 11.29 23.13 -46.49
C GLY A 307 12.69 22.76 -46.01
N GLY A 308 12.95 21.47 -45.96
CA GLY A 308 14.22 20.89 -45.53
C GLY A 308 14.26 20.52 -44.05
N THR A 309 15.42 20.68 -43.41
CA THR A 309 15.60 20.34 -41.98
C THR A 309 15.28 21.53 -41.11
N VAL A 310 14.28 21.39 -40.25
CA VAL A 310 13.90 22.38 -39.23
C VAL A 310 14.32 21.84 -37.88
N ASP A 311 15.29 22.49 -37.26
CA ASP A 311 15.75 22.11 -35.93
C ASP A 311 15.19 23.09 -34.90
N PHE A 312 14.34 22.58 -34.02
CA PHE A 312 14.02 23.25 -32.79
C PHE A 312 15.22 23.07 -31.86
N ASP A 313 15.93 24.17 -31.62
CA ASP A 313 17.05 24.23 -30.66
C ASP A 313 16.70 23.49 -29.36
N LEU A 314 17.73 22.97 -28.67
CA LEU A 314 17.58 22.39 -27.34
C LEU A 314 16.78 23.35 -26.43
N ALA A 315 15.52 23.00 -26.18
CA ALA A 315 14.66 23.75 -25.28
C ALA A 315 15.05 23.32 -23.87
N VAL A 316 15.67 24.22 -23.12
CA VAL A 316 15.95 24.05 -21.69
C VAL A 316 14.96 24.91 -20.92
N TYR A 317 13.93 24.30 -20.36
CA TYR A 317 12.97 25.00 -19.52
C TYR A 317 13.61 25.37 -18.19
N ASP A 318 13.56 26.66 -17.84
CA ASP A 318 14.07 27.13 -16.57
C ASP A 318 13.25 26.53 -15.41
N LYS A 319 13.88 26.27 -14.28
CA LYS A 319 13.22 25.69 -13.10
C LYS A 319 12.06 26.56 -12.58
N ASN A 320 12.07 27.87 -12.87
CA ASN A 320 10.99 28.77 -12.47
C ASN A 320 9.85 28.81 -13.50
N SER A 321 9.96 28.10 -14.61
CA SER A 321 8.89 27.99 -15.61
C SER A 321 7.78 27.04 -15.11
N ILE A 322 6.61 27.11 -15.73
CA ILE A 322 5.48 26.21 -15.41
C ILE A 322 5.72 24.85 -16.07
N GLU A 323 6.28 24.87 -17.28
CA GLU A 323 6.64 23.73 -18.10
C GLU A 323 7.58 22.78 -17.34
N ALA A 324 8.64 23.30 -16.73
CA ALA A 324 9.60 22.48 -15.99
C ALA A 324 8.97 21.73 -14.79
N ALA A 325 8.01 22.36 -14.11
CA ALA A 325 7.27 21.77 -13.00
C ALA A 325 6.32 20.66 -13.47
N VAL A 326 5.51 20.92 -14.50
CA VAL A 326 4.61 19.92 -15.08
C VAL A 326 5.37 18.71 -15.61
N PHE A 327 6.53 18.94 -16.24
CA PHE A 327 7.39 17.86 -16.71
C PHE A 327 8.01 17.06 -15.56
N ASN A 328 8.26 17.67 -14.39
CA ASN A 328 8.68 16.92 -13.21
C ASN A 328 7.64 15.92 -12.75
N ILE A 329 6.41 16.40 -12.61
CA ILE A 329 5.26 15.58 -12.23
C ILE A 329 5.10 14.42 -13.23
N GLY A 330 5.23 14.69 -14.53
CA GLY A 330 5.18 13.67 -15.57
C GLY A 330 6.29 12.62 -15.45
N ASP A 331 7.54 13.04 -15.27
CA ASP A 331 8.69 12.15 -15.12
C ASP A 331 8.56 11.28 -13.85
N ALA A 332 8.20 11.86 -12.71
CA ALA A 332 8.02 11.13 -11.45
C ALA A 332 6.98 10.00 -11.60
N ILE A 333 5.86 10.28 -12.25
CA ILE A 333 4.80 9.30 -12.53
C ILE A 333 5.24 8.27 -13.56
N TYR A 334 5.98 8.67 -14.59
CA TYR A 334 6.58 7.74 -15.56
C TYR A 334 7.44 6.70 -14.86
N TYR A 335 8.35 7.12 -13.98
CA TYR A 335 9.22 6.20 -13.25
C TYR A 335 8.44 5.32 -12.26
N ALA A 336 7.40 5.86 -11.61
CA ALA A 336 6.51 5.08 -10.76
C ALA A 336 5.81 3.95 -11.53
N TRP A 337 5.25 4.25 -12.71
CA TRP A 337 4.61 3.28 -13.60
C TRP A 337 5.61 2.27 -14.18
N ARG A 338 6.79 2.74 -14.61
CA ARG A 338 7.84 1.90 -15.19
C ARG A 338 8.35 0.90 -14.18
N PHE A 339 8.66 1.35 -12.96
CA PHE A 339 9.16 0.49 -11.88
C PHE A 339 8.15 -0.63 -11.54
N TRP A 340 6.85 -0.32 -11.47
CA TRP A 340 5.80 -1.32 -11.28
C TRP A 340 5.82 -2.38 -12.39
N ASN A 341 5.89 -1.93 -13.64
CA ASN A 341 5.81 -2.81 -14.80
C ASN A 341 7.07 -3.64 -15.02
N ASP A 342 8.24 -3.10 -14.69
CA ASP A 342 9.51 -3.84 -14.69
C ASP A 342 9.51 -4.97 -13.64
N ASN A 343 8.68 -4.86 -12.59
CA ASN A 343 8.53 -5.84 -11.52
C ASN A 343 7.25 -6.72 -11.64
N ALA A 344 6.43 -6.53 -12.67
CA ALA A 344 5.14 -7.21 -12.84
C ALA A 344 5.23 -8.67 -13.34
N SER A 345 6.38 -9.34 -13.19
CA SER A 345 6.56 -10.72 -13.70
C SER A 345 5.60 -11.75 -13.05
N ALA A 346 5.22 -11.52 -11.79
CA ALA A 346 4.29 -12.36 -11.02
C ALA A 346 3.07 -11.59 -10.51
N SER A 347 2.82 -10.41 -11.07
CA SER A 347 1.78 -9.46 -10.66
C SER A 347 1.09 -8.89 -11.91
N PRO A 348 -0.10 -8.29 -11.80
CA PRO A 348 -0.70 -7.58 -12.93
C PRO A 348 0.18 -6.40 -13.40
N ARG A 349 0.31 -6.23 -14.72
CA ARG A 349 0.87 -5.01 -15.31
C ARG A 349 -0.06 -3.83 -15.04
N TYR A 350 0.52 -2.65 -14.88
CA TYR A 350 -0.20 -1.39 -14.78
C TYR A 350 -0.62 -0.92 -16.17
N ASP A 351 -1.93 -0.92 -16.42
CA ASP A 351 -2.55 -0.62 -17.72
C ASP A 351 -3.64 0.47 -17.58
N ARG A 352 -3.46 1.37 -16.60
CA ARG A 352 -4.37 2.48 -16.28
C ARG A 352 -3.63 3.80 -16.29
N THR A 353 -4.31 4.86 -16.72
CA THR A 353 -3.77 6.23 -16.75
C THR A 353 -3.95 6.92 -15.40
N ALA A 354 -2.87 7.48 -14.85
CA ALA A 354 -2.94 8.36 -13.69
C ALA A 354 -3.44 9.75 -14.12
N ASN A 355 -4.55 10.20 -13.52
CA ASN A 355 -5.03 11.58 -13.69
C ASN A 355 -4.43 12.45 -12.59
N VAL A 356 -3.88 13.60 -12.97
CA VAL A 356 -3.18 14.51 -12.06
C VAL A 356 -3.71 15.92 -12.21
N LEU A 357 -3.87 16.60 -11.08
CA LEU A 357 -4.28 17.99 -11.00
C LEU A 357 -3.18 18.81 -10.36
N TRP A 358 -2.67 19.77 -11.13
CA TRP A 358 -1.71 20.74 -10.63
C TRP A 358 -1.84 22.05 -11.41
N GLN A 359 -1.73 23.18 -10.71
CA GLN A 359 -1.76 24.49 -11.34
C GLN A 359 -1.04 25.49 -10.45
N ARG A 360 -0.02 26.16 -10.99
CA ARG A 360 0.68 27.21 -10.27
C ARG A 360 -0.24 28.34 -9.85
N GLY A 361 -0.18 28.71 -8.57
CA GLY A 361 -0.94 29.81 -7.99
C GLY A 361 -2.36 29.43 -7.57
N ALA A 362 -2.74 28.15 -7.65
CA ALA A 362 -4.01 27.64 -7.12
C ALA A 362 -4.02 27.56 -5.58
N LYS A 363 -2.85 27.70 -4.94
CA LYS A 363 -2.65 27.73 -3.48
C LYS A 363 -3.21 26.50 -2.79
N ARG A 364 -3.02 25.33 -3.40
CA ARG A 364 -3.30 24.05 -2.74
C ARG A 364 -2.19 23.71 -1.77
N THR A 365 -2.57 23.39 -0.54
CA THR A 365 -1.67 22.95 0.53
C THR A 365 -1.78 21.43 0.68
N GLY A 366 -0.65 20.73 0.67
CA GLY A 366 -0.59 19.28 0.79
C GLY A 366 -1.07 18.56 -0.47
N SER A 367 -0.23 17.66 -0.97
CA SER A 367 -0.63 16.71 -2.01
C SER A 367 -1.48 15.59 -1.40
N PHE A 368 -2.36 15.01 -2.22
CA PHE A 368 -3.16 13.86 -1.82
C PHE A 368 -3.73 13.13 -3.03
N TYR A 369 -3.94 11.83 -2.88
CA TYR A 369 -4.77 11.02 -3.75
C TYR A 369 -6.25 11.06 -3.30
N ASN A 370 -7.16 11.18 -4.27
CA ASN A 370 -8.59 11.13 -4.02
C ASN A 370 -9.20 9.88 -4.65
N ASP A 371 -9.54 8.91 -3.81
CA ASP A 371 -10.15 7.63 -4.20
C ASP A 371 -11.44 7.83 -5.01
N ASP A 372 -12.33 8.72 -4.56
CA ASP A 372 -13.65 8.95 -5.17
C ASP A 372 -13.54 9.42 -6.63
N GLN A 373 -12.46 10.12 -6.96
CA GLN A 373 -12.21 10.68 -8.29
C GLN A 373 -11.08 9.95 -9.05
N SER A 374 -10.40 9.03 -8.38
CA SER A 374 -9.17 8.39 -8.86
C SER A 374 -8.16 9.38 -9.44
N ILE A 375 -7.87 10.43 -8.68
CA ILE A 375 -7.06 11.56 -9.14
C ILE A 375 -6.01 11.96 -8.09
N LEU A 376 -4.80 12.23 -8.56
CA LEU A 376 -3.73 12.80 -7.75
C LEU A 376 -3.88 14.32 -7.77
N VAL A 377 -3.80 14.96 -6.62
CA VAL A 377 -3.77 16.42 -6.49
C VAL A 377 -2.41 16.80 -5.92
N ILE A 378 -1.66 17.62 -6.66
CA ILE A 378 -0.33 18.06 -6.24
C ILE A 378 -0.41 19.49 -5.72
N ALA A 379 0.25 19.76 -4.59
CA ALA A 379 0.26 21.07 -3.94
C ALA A 379 1.09 22.11 -4.70
N ASP A 380 0.70 23.38 -4.57
CA ASP A 380 1.39 24.54 -5.17
C ASP A 380 1.49 25.74 -4.23
N ASP A 381 0.97 25.64 -3.00
CA ASP A 381 1.05 26.75 -2.05
C ASP A 381 2.52 27.00 -1.66
N PRO A 382 3.00 28.26 -1.61
CA PRO A 382 4.39 28.56 -1.28
C PRO A 382 4.92 28.02 0.06
N SER A 383 4.04 27.52 0.94
CA SER A 383 4.39 26.88 2.20
C SER A 383 4.47 25.34 2.14
N SER A 384 4.10 24.73 1.03
CA SER A 384 4.09 23.29 0.76
C SER A 384 3.97 23.11 -0.76
N THR A 385 5.05 23.38 -1.49
CA THR A 385 5.09 23.20 -2.95
C THR A 385 5.68 21.86 -3.29
N ASP A 386 4.92 21.02 -3.99
CA ASP A 386 5.29 19.62 -4.21
C ASP A 386 5.59 19.31 -5.69
N GLU A 387 5.57 20.31 -6.58
CA GLU A 387 5.84 20.07 -8.01
C GLU A 387 7.25 19.51 -8.30
N TRP A 388 8.19 19.71 -7.37
CA TRP A 388 9.56 19.25 -7.43
C TRP A 388 9.82 18.10 -6.45
N ASP A 389 8.80 17.67 -5.72
CA ASP A 389 8.91 16.62 -4.73
C ASP A 389 8.58 15.26 -5.34
N ASP A 390 9.61 14.65 -5.93
CA ASP A 390 9.48 13.31 -6.49
C ASP A 390 8.97 12.30 -5.46
N SER A 391 9.35 12.45 -4.18
CA SER A 391 8.94 11.53 -3.12
C SER A 391 7.43 11.60 -2.91
N VAL A 392 6.90 12.81 -2.75
CA VAL A 392 5.47 13.06 -2.54
C VAL A 392 4.65 12.70 -3.78
N ILE A 393 5.10 13.08 -4.98
CA ILE A 393 4.37 12.75 -6.22
C ILE A 393 4.27 11.22 -6.40
N ILE A 394 5.36 10.49 -6.14
CA ILE A 394 5.36 9.02 -6.25
C ILE A 394 4.60 8.37 -5.09
N HIS A 395 4.59 8.97 -3.90
CA HIS A 395 3.74 8.56 -2.77
C HIS A 395 2.25 8.59 -3.16
N GLU A 396 1.78 9.70 -3.72
CA GLU A 396 0.39 9.80 -4.18
C GLU A 396 0.08 8.83 -5.32
N TRP A 397 1.06 8.53 -6.17
CA TRP A 397 0.93 7.47 -7.17
C TRP A 397 0.87 6.07 -6.52
N GLY A 398 1.58 5.86 -5.41
CA GLY A 398 1.49 4.65 -4.59
C GLY A 398 0.08 4.40 -4.07
N HIS A 399 -0.61 5.43 -3.61
CA HIS A 399 -2.04 5.36 -3.26
C HIS A 399 -2.91 4.99 -4.45
N PHE A 400 -2.68 5.60 -5.62
CA PHE A 400 -3.35 5.22 -6.86
C PHE A 400 -3.12 3.73 -7.20
N ALA A 401 -1.90 3.23 -7.05
CA ALA A 401 -1.59 1.82 -7.26
C ALA A 401 -2.27 0.87 -6.26
N ASP A 402 -2.32 1.24 -4.97
CA ASP A 402 -3.05 0.50 -3.95
C ASP A 402 -4.55 0.43 -4.30
N HIS A 403 -5.14 1.55 -4.71
CA HIS A 403 -6.54 1.60 -5.14
C HIS A 403 -6.84 0.64 -6.30
N GLN A 404 -5.97 0.58 -7.31
CA GLN A 404 -6.24 -0.24 -8.49
C GLN A 404 -6.00 -1.75 -8.28
N PHE A 405 -4.97 -2.12 -7.51
CA PHE A 405 -4.45 -3.49 -7.50
C PHE A 405 -4.36 -4.17 -6.14
N SER A 406 -4.55 -3.42 -5.05
CA SER A 406 -4.46 -3.90 -3.69
C SER A 406 -5.84 -3.85 -3.03
N CYS A 407 -5.87 -4.03 -1.72
CA CYS A 407 -7.09 -4.17 -0.95
C CYS A 407 -7.83 -2.85 -0.70
N ASN A 408 -7.19 -1.71 -1.00
CA ASN A 408 -7.77 -0.36 -1.03
C ASN A 408 -8.68 -0.04 0.16
N GLN A 409 -8.11 -0.05 1.36
CA GLN A 409 -8.83 0.32 2.58
C GLN A 409 -8.05 1.31 3.42
N ASN A 410 -7.27 2.19 2.77
CA ASN A 410 -6.76 3.35 3.47
C ASN A 410 -7.98 4.19 3.93
N PRO A 411 -8.22 4.35 5.25
CA PRO A 411 -9.34 5.15 5.73
C PRO A 411 -9.16 6.66 5.48
N GLY A 412 -7.97 7.08 5.06
CA GLY A 412 -7.54 8.48 4.99
C GLY A 412 -7.52 9.16 6.36
N GLY A 413 -7.06 10.41 6.38
CA GLY A 413 -7.08 11.27 7.56
C GLY A 413 -5.69 11.56 8.12
N ALA A 414 -5.67 12.18 9.32
CA ALA A 414 -4.44 12.65 9.93
C ALA A 414 -3.52 11.48 10.32
N HIS A 415 -2.32 11.51 9.79
CA HIS A 415 -1.22 10.58 10.04
C HIS A 415 0.08 11.38 10.22
N SER A 416 1.18 10.69 10.50
CA SER A 416 2.46 11.38 10.73
C SER A 416 3.63 10.45 10.46
N LEU A 417 4.51 10.87 9.55
CA LEU A 417 5.73 10.15 9.21
C LEU A 417 6.93 10.79 9.95
N PRO A 418 7.66 10.05 10.82
CA PRO A 418 7.30 8.75 11.39
C PRO A 418 6.41 8.91 12.62
N GLY A 419 5.51 7.96 12.86
CA GLY A 419 4.57 8.09 13.97
C GLY A 419 3.56 6.96 14.09
N ILE A 420 3.01 6.82 15.30
CA ILE A 420 2.02 5.78 15.61
C ILE A 420 0.62 6.30 15.29
N ASN A 421 -0.06 5.63 14.36
CA ASN A 421 -1.44 5.89 14.03
C ASN A 421 -2.36 5.18 15.05
N ASN A 422 -3.03 6.01 15.85
CA ASN A 422 -3.90 5.56 16.93
C ASN A 422 -5.36 5.39 16.47
N GLY A 423 -6.15 4.65 17.26
CA GLY A 423 -7.58 4.46 17.01
C GLY A 423 -7.93 3.13 16.34
N ALA A 424 -9.20 3.02 15.94
CA ALA A 424 -9.80 1.79 15.41
C ALA A 424 -9.23 1.39 14.03
N ASN A 425 -8.84 2.38 13.21
CA ASN A 425 -8.32 2.16 11.86
C ASN A 425 -6.79 2.33 11.78
N GLY A 426 -6.09 2.39 12.92
CA GLY A 426 -4.66 2.71 12.96
C GLY A 426 -3.79 1.69 12.20
N LEU A 427 -4.17 0.41 12.19
CA LEU A 427 -3.45 -0.63 11.44
C LEU A 427 -3.59 -0.44 9.92
N GLN A 428 -4.81 -0.14 9.46
CA GLN A 428 -5.09 0.10 8.05
C GLN A 428 -4.46 1.39 7.56
N LEU A 429 -4.53 2.46 8.36
CA LEU A 429 -3.90 3.73 8.02
C LEU A 429 -2.37 3.60 7.94
N SER A 430 -1.73 2.95 8.92
CA SER A 430 -0.29 2.74 8.86
C SER A 430 0.17 1.90 7.68
N TRP A 431 -0.62 0.91 7.26
CA TRP A 431 -0.35 0.17 6.03
C TRP A 431 -0.55 1.05 4.80
N GLY A 432 -1.69 1.75 4.74
CA GLY A 432 -2.10 2.59 3.62
C GLY A 432 -1.10 3.70 3.32
N GLU A 433 -0.49 4.32 4.33
CA GLU A 433 0.58 5.32 4.15
C GLU A 433 1.97 4.68 4.04
N GLY A 434 2.25 3.63 4.81
CA GLY A 434 3.58 3.03 4.88
C GLY A 434 4.02 2.31 3.60
N TYR A 435 3.08 1.78 2.80
CA TYR A 435 3.45 1.21 1.50
C TYR A 435 3.87 2.29 0.49
N PRO A 436 3.09 3.36 0.25
CA PRO A 436 3.51 4.52 -0.53
C PRO A 436 4.82 5.17 -0.06
N ASP A 437 5.01 5.31 1.27
CA ASP A 437 6.24 5.85 1.87
C ASP A 437 7.48 5.06 1.43
N TYR A 438 7.37 3.74 1.37
CA TYR A 438 8.39 2.84 0.85
C TYR A 438 8.50 2.91 -0.68
N TYR A 439 7.36 2.91 -1.36
CA TYR A 439 7.30 2.79 -2.81
C TYR A 439 8.05 3.92 -3.51
N GLN A 440 7.91 5.16 -3.02
CA GLN A 440 8.67 6.29 -3.56
C GLN A 440 10.18 6.07 -3.50
N SER A 441 10.69 5.53 -2.39
CA SER A 441 12.10 5.24 -2.21
C SER A 441 12.57 4.17 -3.19
N ALA A 442 11.76 3.10 -3.34
CA ALA A 442 12.05 2.01 -4.27
C ALA A 442 12.11 2.49 -5.73
N VAL A 443 11.14 3.31 -6.17
CA VAL A 443 11.13 3.88 -7.53
C VAL A 443 12.35 4.76 -7.78
N ARG A 444 12.71 5.63 -6.82
CA ARG A 444 13.84 6.56 -6.93
C ARG A 444 15.18 5.85 -7.12
N THR A 445 15.31 4.56 -6.75
CA THR A 445 16.51 3.75 -7.08
C THR A 445 16.77 3.59 -8.58
N THR A 446 15.72 3.71 -9.40
CA THR A 446 15.79 3.59 -10.87
C THR A 446 15.76 4.95 -11.58
N MET A 447 15.51 6.04 -10.84
CA MET A 447 15.48 7.39 -11.39
C MET A 447 16.90 7.95 -11.60
N PRO A 448 17.26 8.37 -12.83
CA PRO A 448 18.58 8.92 -13.11
C PRO A 448 18.89 10.18 -12.29
N GLY A 449 19.95 10.10 -11.49
CA GLY A 449 20.44 11.22 -10.70
C GLY A 449 19.66 11.50 -9.41
N ALA A 450 18.72 10.63 -9.04
CA ALA A 450 18.18 10.61 -7.68
C ALA A 450 19.28 10.22 -6.68
N GLY A 451 19.36 10.94 -5.57
CA GLY A 451 20.23 10.63 -4.44
C GLY A 451 19.41 10.41 -3.17
N PHE A 452 20.01 9.84 -2.13
CA PHE A 452 19.32 9.54 -0.86
C PHE A 452 18.03 8.71 -1.10
N THR A 453 18.16 7.62 -1.86
CA THR A 453 17.01 6.80 -2.29
C THR A 453 16.36 6.07 -1.14
N SER A 454 17.09 5.80 -0.05
CA SER A 454 16.53 5.24 1.19
C SER A 454 15.71 6.24 2.00
N TYR A 455 15.65 7.51 1.59
CA TYR A 455 14.90 8.53 2.30
C TYR A 455 13.55 8.77 1.64
N TYR A 456 12.53 8.91 2.48
CA TYR A 456 11.39 9.77 2.18
C TYR A 456 11.82 11.22 2.41
N ILE A 457 11.67 12.08 1.41
CA ILE A 457 12.12 13.47 1.48
C ILE A 457 10.97 14.37 1.06
N ASP A 458 10.38 15.06 2.04
CA ASP A 458 9.58 16.25 1.84
C ASP A 458 10.33 17.46 2.43
N PRO A 459 10.84 18.39 1.60
CA PRO A 459 11.55 19.59 2.05
C PRO A 459 10.72 20.55 2.91
N ASP A 460 9.40 20.59 2.72
CA ASP A 460 8.47 21.43 3.48
C ASP A 460 7.77 20.63 4.61
N GLY A 461 7.99 19.31 4.65
CA GLY A 461 7.44 18.36 5.61
C GLY A 461 8.48 17.37 6.19
N PRO A 462 8.14 16.08 6.33
CA PRO A 462 9.02 15.11 6.96
C PRO A 462 10.16 14.64 6.04
N THR A 463 11.35 14.49 6.61
CA THR A 463 12.48 13.81 5.95
C THR A 463 12.92 12.66 6.83
N VAL A 464 12.83 11.44 6.29
CA VAL A 464 12.94 10.21 7.07
C VAL A 464 13.82 9.21 6.34
N ASP A 465 14.86 8.74 7.03
CA ASP A 465 15.72 7.66 6.56
C ASP A 465 15.08 6.31 6.88
N LEU A 466 14.79 5.51 5.86
CA LEU A 466 14.18 4.20 6.02
C LEU A 466 15.20 3.16 6.52
N GLU A 467 16.51 3.38 6.34
CA GLU A 467 17.57 2.43 6.79
C GLU A 467 17.66 2.34 8.32
N VAL A 468 17.39 3.43 9.03
CA VAL A 468 17.56 3.48 10.50
C VAL A 468 16.33 3.02 11.29
N ARG A 469 15.35 2.43 10.60
CA ARG A 469 13.97 2.17 11.07
C ARG A 469 13.39 3.37 11.83
N PRO A 470 12.57 4.20 11.18
CA PRO A 470 12.12 5.44 11.77
C PRO A 470 10.99 5.23 12.79
N GLY A 471 11.13 5.87 13.95
CA GLY A 471 10.14 5.80 15.03
C GLY A 471 10.14 4.49 15.82
N GLN A 472 9.00 4.19 16.45
CA GLN A 472 8.83 2.99 17.28
C GLN A 472 8.51 1.78 16.40
N ALA A 473 9.13 0.63 16.70
CA ALA A 473 8.79 -0.62 16.05
C ALA A 473 7.34 -1.04 16.36
N SER A 474 6.46 -0.94 15.37
CA SER A 474 5.04 -1.26 15.48
C SER A 474 4.40 -1.36 14.10
N ASP A 475 3.45 -2.29 13.96
CA ASP A 475 2.53 -2.41 12.83
C ASP A 475 1.46 -1.29 12.76
N ARG A 476 1.53 -0.33 13.69
CA ARG A 476 0.78 0.93 13.71
C ARG A 476 1.65 2.14 13.41
N ASN A 477 2.87 1.95 12.92
CA ASN A 477 3.74 3.05 12.50
C ASN A 477 4.01 2.91 11.00
N GLU A 478 3.59 3.90 10.21
CA GLU A 478 3.77 3.89 8.75
C GLU A 478 5.25 3.88 8.37
N GLY A 479 6.09 4.67 9.03
CA GLY A 479 7.53 4.66 8.80
C GLY A 479 8.19 3.31 9.16
N ALA A 480 7.66 2.59 10.15
CA ALA A 480 8.15 1.25 10.49
C ALA A 480 7.72 0.20 9.46
N ILE A 481 6.55 0.36 8.85
CA ILE A 481 6.09 -0.45 7.72
C ILE A 481 6.94 -0.15 6.49
N ALA A 482 7.19 1.13 6.20
CA ALA A 482 8.02 1.56 5.09
C ALA A 482 9.45 1.00 5.20
N ALA A 483 10.06 1.09 6.38
CA ALA A 483 11.39 0.51 6.64
C ALA A 483 11.40 -1.02 6.49
N LEU A 484 10.38 -1.74 6.98
CA LEU A 484 10.29 -3.19 6.73
C LEU A 484 10.27 -3.53 5.24
N MET A 485 9.51 -2.77 4.45
CA MET A 485 9.40 -2.99 3.02
C MET A 485 10.68 -2.61 2.29
N TRP A 486 11.36 -1.56 2.75
CA TRP A 486 12.69 -1.17 2.29
C TRP A 486 13.69 -2.31 2.53
N ASP A 487 13.83 -2.80 3.76
CA ASP A 487 14.71 -3.92 4.14
C ASP A 487 14.38 -5.22 3.38
N PHE A 488 13.15 -5.39 2.90
CA PHE A 488 12.77 -6.55 2.08
C PHE A 488 13.19 -6.39 0.62
N ALA A 489 13.30 -5.16 0.12
CA ALA A 489 13.47 -4.86 -1.30
C ALA A 489 14.88 -4.46 -1.68
N ASP A 490 15.57 -3.74 -0.80
CA ASP A 490 16.90 -3.24 -1.05
C ASP A 490 17.94 -4.36 -0.84
N GLY A 491 19.17 -4.11 -1.26
CA GLY A 491 20.22 -5.14 -1.29
C GLY A 491 21.41 -4.84 -0.40
N ALA A 492 21.38 -3.76 0.37
CA ALA A 492 22.52 -3.27 1.10
C ALA A 492 22.49 -3.75 2.55
N ASN A 493 23.14 -4.90 2.82
CA ASN A 493 23.31 -5.39 4.19
C ASN A 493 24.06 -4.36 5.07
N ASP A 494 23.33 -3.63 5.91
CA ASP A 494 23.84 -2.53 6.74
C ASP A 494 23.86 -2.88 8.24
N GLY A 495 23.46 -4.10 8.57
CA GLY A 495 23.36 -4.63 9.93
C GLY A 495 21.95 -4.55 10.53
N GLN A 496 21.01 -3.90 9.84
CA GLN A 496 19.59 -3.89 10.15
C GLN A 496 18.76 -4.73 9.16
N ASP A 497 19.17 -4.84 7.90
CA ASP A 497 18.69 -5.82 6.93
C ASP A 497 19.69 -6.99 6.81
N THR A 498 19.18 -8.21 6.69
CA THR A 498 20.03 -9.38 6.34
C THR A 498 19.42 -10.17 5.19
N VAL A 499 18.38 -9.61 4.57
CA VAL A 499 17.54 -10.22 3.57
C VAL A 499 17.41 -9.28 2.38
N ASN A 500 17.19 -9.83 1.20
CA ASN A 500 16.86 -9.08 -0.01
C ASN A 500 15.95 -9.98 -0.84
N HIS A 501 14.65 -9.77 -0.71
CA HIS A 501 13.62 -10.52 -1.43
C HIS A 501 13.20 -9.83 -2.73
N GLY A 502 13.54 -8.54 -2.86
CA GLY A 502 13.25 -7.71 -4.02
C GLY A 502 11.79 -7.24 -4.11
N HIS A 503 11.58 -6.13 -4.83
CA HIS A 503 10.26 -5.52 -4.98
C HIS A 503 9.22 -6.44 -5.62
N ALA A 504 9.61 -7.27 -6.60
CA ALA A 504 8.69 -8.21 -7.25
C ALA A 504 8.00 -9.17 -6.26
N ALA A 505 8.66 -9.56 -5.16
CA ALA A 505 8.04 -10.36 -4.11
C ALA A 505 6.99 -9.57 -3.33
N LEU A 506 7.28 -8.32 -2.98
CA LEU A 506 6.35 -7.41 -2.29
C LEU A 506 5.11 -7.14 -3.15
N GLN A 507 5.30 -6.77 -4.42
CA GLN A 507 4.23 -6.49 -5.38
C GLN A 507 3.37 -7.73 -5.62
N ARG A 508 3.96 -8.93 -5.64
CA ARG A 508 3.21 -10.19 -5.76
C ARG A 508 2.26 -10.39 -4.59
N VAL A 509 2.69 -10.10 -3.35
CA VAL A 509 1.82 -10.18 -2.17
C VAL A 509 0.72 -9.13 -2.22
N LEU A 510 1.09 -7.88 -2.53
CA LEU A 510 0.17 -6.74 -2.62
C LEU A 510 -0.99 -7.01 -3.58
N THR A 511 -0.68 -7.61 -4.73
CA THR A 511 -1.65 -7.86 -5.81
C THR A 511 -2.33 -9.24 -5.73
N ASP A 512 -1.95 -10.08 -4.77
CA ASP A 512 -2.52 -11.40 -4.61
C ASP A 512 -4.00 -11.31 -4.17
N PRO A 513 -4.90 -12.17 -4.67
CA PRO A 513 -6.30 -12.20 -4.24
C PRO A 513 -6.49 -12.40 -2.74
N GLY A 514 -5.54 -13.08 -2.08
CA GLY A 514 -5.51 -13.25 -0.63
C GLY A 514 -5.27 -11.96 0.14
N PHE A 515 -4.67 -10.95 -0.48
CA PHE A 515 -4.53 -9.60 0.07
C PHE A 515 -5.65 -8.69 -0.45
N ARG A 516 -5.76 -8.53 -1.77
CA ARG A 516 -6.69 -7.62 -2.47
C ARG A 516 -8.16 -7.76 -2.06
N ASN A 517 -8.66 -8.97 -1.83
CA ASN A 517 -10.09 -9.20 -1.56
C ASN A 517 -10.39 -9.38 -0.06
N ASN A 518 -9.69 -8.66 0.82
CA ASN A 518 -9.82 -8.81 2.28
C ASN A 518 -10.03 -7.47 3.02
N THR A 519 -10.81 -7.51 4.11
CA THR A 519 -10.96 -6.52 5.20
C THR A 519 -9.74 -6.14 6.02
N GLN A 520 -8.71 -6.98 5.98
CA GLN A 520 -7.51 -6.80 6.79
C GLN A 520 -6.43 -6.27 5.86
N CYS A 521 -6.50 -4.97 5.54
CA CYS A 521 -5.45 -4.23 4.84
C CYS A 521 -4.40 -3.75 5.82
N ASP A 522 -3.68 -4.70 6.42
CA ASP A 522 -2.66 -4.38 7.40
C ASP A 522 -1.43 -5.25 7.21
N MET A 523 -0.36 -4.86 7.89
CA MET A 523 0.92 -5.57 7.84
C MET A 523 0.79 -7.05 8.24
N ARG A 524 -0.12 -7.40 9.14
CA ARG A 524 -0.30 -8.80 9.57
C ARG A 524 -0.85 -9.63 8.43
N ARG A 525 -1.85 -9.12 7.71
CA ARG A 525 -2.38 -9.83 6.55
C ARG A 525 -1.36 -9.93 5.43
N PHE A 526 -0.58 -8.88 5.19
CA PHE A 526 0.50 -8.91 4.21
C PHE A 526 1.48 -10.06 4.50
N LEU A 527 1.97 -10.16 5.74
CA LEU A 527 2.87 -11.23 6.19
C LEU A 527 2.22 -12.63 6.12
N LYS A 528 0.91 -12.73 6.37
CA LYS A 528 0.18 -13.98 6.20
C LYS A 528 0.17 -14.42 4.72
N VAL A 529 -0.14 -13.52 3.80
CA VAL A 529 -0.17 -13.82 2.36
C VAL A 529 1.25 -14.12 1.85
N TRP A 530 2.26 -13.40 2.34
CA TRP A 530 3.67 -13.70 2.10
C TRP A 530 4.00 -15.16 2.43
N LYS A 531 3.60 -15.62 3.63
CA LYS A 531 3.76 -17.01 4.07
C LYS A 531 2.97 -17.98 3.19
N ASP A 532 1.72 -17.68 2.89
CA ASP A 532 0.83 -18.56 2.12
C ASP A 532 1.31 -18.74 0.66
N LEU A 533 1.98 -17.72 0.10
CA LEU A 533 2.59 -17.78 -1.24
C LEU A 533 3.91 -18.56 -1.28
N GLY A 534 4.41 -19.01 -0.12
CA GLY A 534 5.67 -19.73 0.00
C GLY A 534 6.89 -18.86 -0.29
N LEU A 535 6.78 -17.54 -0.08
CA LEU A 535 7.94 -16.64 -0.11
C LEU A 535 8.87 -16.94 1.08
N PRO A 536 10.15 -16.49 1.04
CA PRO A 536 11.12 -16.80 2.08
C PRO A 536 10.60 -16.47 3.48
N ALA A 537 10.63 -17.48 4.37
CA ALA A 537 10.06 -17.42 5.71
C ALA A 537 11.04 -18.07 6.71
N ASP A 538 12.29 -17.64 6.64
CA ASP A 538 13.38 -18.10 7.50
C ASP A 538 13.59 -17.18 8.73
N ALA A 539 14.57 -17.55 9.56
CA ALA A 539 14.92 -16.80 10.76
C ALA A 539 15.39 -15.36 10.49
N ALA A 540 16.06 -15.11 9.37
CA ALA A 540 16.53 -13.78 9.00
C ALA A 540 15.35 -12.88 8.62
N THR A 541 14.43 -13.40 7.81
CA THR A 541 13.20 -12.70 7.44
C THR A 541 12.33 -12.42 8.66
N ALA A 542 12.19 -13.40 9.56
CA ALA A 542 11.48 -13.22 10.83
C ALA A 542 12.12 -12.14 11.71
N ALA A 543 13.45 -12.10 11.79
CA ALA A 543 14.18 -11.09 12.55
C ALA A 543 13.93 -9.68 12.00
N THR A 544 13.99 -9.49 10.68
CA THR A 544 13.69 -8.21 10.01
C THR A 544 12.25 -7.75 10.29
N VAL A 545 11.27 -8.67 10.26
CA VAL A 545 9.87 -8.35 10.62
C VAL A 545 9.76 -7.88 12.06
N VAL A 546 10.34 -8.62 13.01
CA VAL A 546 10.25 -8.27 14.44
C VAL A 546 10.98 -6.96 14.74
N GLN A 547 12.13 -6.73 14.10
CA GLN A 547 12.90 -5.50 14.25
C GLN A 547 12.12 -4.26 13.83
N ASN A 548 11.40 -4.33 12.72
CA ASN A 548 10.70 -3.19 12.15
C ASN A 548 9.31 -3.00 12.74
N VAL A 549 8.42 -3.98 12.67
CA VAL A 549 6.99 -3.78 12.99
C VAL A 549 6.54 -4.39 14.32
N ASN A 550 7.39 -5.16 15.00
CA ASN A 550 7.16 -5.73 16.35
C ASN A 550 5.68 -5.82 16.81
N VAL A 551 4.92 -6.73 16.19
CA VAL A 551 3.46 -6.80 16.35
C VAL A 551 3.08 -7.11 17.81
N ASN A 552 2.45 -6.15 18.50
CA ASN A 552 2.04 -6.30 19.89
C ASN A 552 0.62 -6.87 20.04
N LEU A 553 0.48 -7.96 20.81
CA LEU A 553 -0.78 -8.67 21.06
C LEU A 553 -1.67 -8.08 22.16
N SER A 554 -1.29 -6.93 22.75
CA SER A 554 -1.96 -6.35 23.93
C SER A 554 -3.45 -5.98 23.75
N SER A 555 -4.02 -6.11 22.54
CA SER A 555 -5.43 -5.85 22.23
C SER A 555 -6.25 -7.09 21.84
N VAL A 556 -5.67 -8.30 21.87
CA VAL A 556 -6.43 -9.52 21.55
C VAL A 556 -7.23 -9.95 22.78
N ALA A 557 -8.57 -9.89 22.68
CA ALA A 557 -9.46 -10.45 23.69
C ALA A 557 -9.11 -11.93 23.91
N ALA A 558 -8.96 -12.33 25.17
CA ALA A 558 -8.62 -13.69 25.56
C ALA A 558 -9.53 -14.70 24.83
N VAL A 559 -8.93 -15.76 24.28
CA VAL A 559 -9.71 -16.87 23.72
C VAL A 559 -10.59 -17.39 24.85
N ALA A 560 -11.91 -17.36 24.67
CA ALA A 560 -12.85 -17.92 25.63
C ALA A 560 -12.57 -19.42 25.76
N SER A 561 -11.90 -19.82 26.84
CA SER A 561 -11.84 -21.22 27.21
C SER A 561 -13.20 -21.60 27.77
N SER A 562 -13.99 -22.35 27.00
CA SER A 562 -15.09 -23.11 27.58
C SER A 562 -14.46 -24.16 28.49
N ALA A 563 -14.42 -23.89 29.79
CA ALA A 563 -14.19 -24.93 30.77
C ALA A 563 -15.25 -26.02 30.57
N PRO A 564 -14.89 -27.31 30.49
CA PRO A 564 -15.88 -28.36 30.57
C PRO A 564 -16.40 -28.38 32.01
N ASP A 565 -17.61 -27.85 32.21
CA ASP A 565 -18.36 -28.11 33.43
C ASP A 565 -18.55 -29.62 33.55
N ALA A 566 -18.31 -30.13 34.75
CA ALA A 566 -18.42 -31.55 35.05
C ALA A 566 -19.85 -32.06 34.81
N ALA A 567 -19.92 -33.27 34.26
CA ALA A 567 -21.06 -34.18 34.16
C ALA A 567 -22.00 -34.09 32.94
N THR A 568 -21.89 -35.15 32.12
CA THR A 568 -22.95 -35.79 31.32
C THR A 568 -23.57 -35.02 30.15
N GLN A 569 -22.95 -35.09 28.96
CA GLN A 569 -23.63 -35.26 27.66
C GLN A 569 -22.64 -35.80 26.60
N PRO A 570 -23.09 -36.61 25.62
CA PRO A 570 -22.22 -37.12 24.56
C PRO A 570 -21.83 -36.01 23.59
N VAL A 571 -20.56 -36.03 23.18
CA VAL A 571 -19.94 -35.08 22.25
C VAL A 571 -20.65 -35.13 20.89
N SER A 572 -21.44 -34.11 20.58
CA SER A 572 -21.80 -33.81 19.20
C SER A 572 -20.67 -33.00 18.57
N THR A 573 -20.14 -33.48 17.46
CA THR A 573 -19.16 -32.81 16.58
C THR A 573 -19.65 -31.40 16.23
N ALA A 574 -19.16 -30.40 16.97
CA ALA A 574 -19.40 -29.00 16.67
C ALA A 574 -18.57 -28.61 15.44
N ALA A 575 -19.25 -27.97 14.50
CA ALA A 575 -18.73 -27.54 13.22
C ALA A 575 -17.48 -26.65 13.38
N THR A 576 -16.49 -26.95 12.55
CA THR A 576 -15.30 -26.16 12.30
C THR A 576 -15.67 -24.80 11.69
N ASN A 577 -15.90 -23.80 12.53
CA ASN A 577 -15.67 -22.40 12.14
C ASN A 577 -14.20 -22.10 12.45
N ALA A 578 -13.33 -22.34 11.48
CA ALA A 578 -11.91 -21.99 11.53
C ALA A 578 -11.74 -20.47 11.40
N GLY A 579 -11.98 -19.74 12.48
CA GLY A 579 -11.45 -18.38 12.62
C GLY A 579 -9.93 -18.46 12.73
N ALA A 580 -9.21 -17.69 11.90
CA ALA A 580 -7.76 -17.61 11.95
C ALA A 580 -7.30 -17.20 13.36
N GLY A 581 -6.28 -17.89 13.90
CA GLY A 581 -5.68 -17.51 15.18
C GLY A 581 -5.04 -16.11 15.10
N PRO A 582 -4.88 -15.40 16.22
CA PRO A 582 -4.41 -13.99 16.24
C PRO A 582 -2.97 -13.77 15.75
N LEU A 583 -2.25 -14.84 15.40
CA LEU A 583 -0.88 -14.86 14.91
C LEU A 583 -0.73 -15.75 13.66
N ASP A 584 -1.77 -15.90 12.87
CA ASP A 584 -1.72 -16.72 11.64
C ASP A 584 -0.66 -16.24 10.62
N TYR A 585 -0.26 -14.97 10.71
CA TYR A 585 0.85 -14.38 9.96
C TYR A 585 2.24 -14.87 10.41
N ARG A 586 2.40 -15.31 11.66
CA ARG A 586 3.69 -15.67 12.24
C ARG A 586 4.10 -17.09 11.82
N TRP A 587 5.33 -17.25 11.32
CA TRP A 587 5.91 -18.56 10.97
C TRP A 587 7.03 -19.03 11.89
N TRP A 588 7.52 -18.16 12.78
CA TRP A 588 8.58 -18.49 13.73
C TRP A 588 8.03 -18.85 15.12
N ASP A 589 8.86 -19.57 15.88
CA ASP A 589 8.59 -19.92 17.27
C ASP A 589 8.95 -18.77 18.22
N GLN A 590 8.36 -18.76 19.43
CA GLN A 590 8.65 -17.75 20.44
C GLN A 590 9.03 -18.40 21.78
N VAL A 591 10.13 -17.93 22.37
CA VAL A 591 10.62 -18.36 23.69
C VAL A 591 10.83 -17.15 24.57
N THR A 592 10.18 -17.14 25.73
CA THR A 592 10.35 -16.13 26.79
C THR A 592 11.04 -16.77 27.98
N MET A 593 12.08 -16.13 28.50
CA MET A 593 12.87 -16.60 29.64
C MET A 593 12.90 -15.53 30.71
N VAL A 594 12.54 -15.90 31.94
CA VAL A 594 12.48 -15.01 33.09
C VAL A 594 13.44 -15.53 34.14
N VAL A 595 14.48 -14.76 34.43
CA VAL A 595 15.62 -15.18 35.26
C VAL A 595 15.61 -14.42 36.57
N ASP A 596 15.57 -15.15 37.67
CA ASP A 596 15.83 -14.59 39.00
C ASP A 596 17.28 -14.11 39.06
N ASN A 597 17.44 -12.82 39.38
CA ASN A 597 18.75 -12.19 39.51
C ASN A 597 19.00 -11.65 40.92
N SER A 598 18.28 -12.16 41.92
CA SER A 598 18.52 -11.87 43.33
C SER A 598 19.89 -12.37 43.81
N THR A 599 20.35 -11.86 44.95
CA THR A 599 21.63 -12.27 45.54
C THR A 599 21.69 -13.76 45.94
N SER A 600 20.56 -14.43 46.19
CA SER A 600 20.49 -15.89 46.46
C SER A 600 21.02 -16.72 45.28
N MET A 601 20.81 -16.22 44.06
CA MET A 601 21.25 -16.85 42.80
C MET A 601 22.77 -16.80 42.59
N ALA A 602 23.50 -15.99 43.37
CA ALA A 602 24.97 -15.97 43.34
C ALA A 602 25.59 -17.26 43.93
N GLY A 603 24.83 -18.00 44.76
CA GLY A 603 25.29 -19.22 45.43
C GLY A 603 26.33 -19.01 46.54
N GLY A 604 26.55 -20.05 47.36
CA GLY A 604 27.68 -20.15 48.29
C GLY A 604 28.93 -20.76 47.64
N ALA A 605 29.94 -21.19 48.41
CA ALA A 605 31.20 -21.75 47.90
C ALA A 605 30.98 -22.93 46.90
N GLY A 606 31.03 -22.65 45.59
CA GLY A 606 30.70 -23.55 44.48
C GLY A 606 30.49 -22.79 43.15
N ILE A 607 29.95 -23.45 42.11
CA ILE A 607 29.47 -22.77 40.89
C ILE A 607 28.22 -21.97 41.26
N ALA A 608 28.15 -20.68 40.89
CA ALA A 608 26.98 -19.85 41.15
C ALA A 608 25.74 -20.44 40.47
N LYS A 609 24.57 -20.44 41.14
CA LYS A 609 23.32 -20.94 40.57
C LYS A 609 23.00 -20.23 39.25
N LEU A 610 23.25 -18.92 39.20
CA LEU A 610 23.08 -18.11 38.01
C LEU A 610 23.99 -18.56 36.84
N ASP A 611 25.23 -19.00 37.11
CA ASP A 611 26.12 -19.49 36.05
C ASP A 611 25.60 -20.79 35.43
N ALA A 612 25.01 -21.68 36.24
CA ALA A 612 24.33 -22.88 35.74
C ALA A 612 23.07 -22.54 34.92
N VAL A 613 22.30 -21.52 35.32
CA VAL A 613 21.17 -21.00 34.54
C VAL A 613 21.65 -20.46 33.19
N LYS A 614 22.71 -19.64 33.18
CA LYS A 614 23.29 -19.10 31.94
C LYS A 614 23.73 -20.21 30.99
N GLN A 615 24.39 -21.25 31.51
CA GLN A 615 24.78 -22.40 30.69
C GLN A 615 23.56 -23.13 30.12
N THR A 616 22.54 -23.38 30.95
CA THR A 616 21.30 -24.04 30.50
C THR A 616 20.59 -23.24 29.42
N ILE A 617 20.49 -21.92 29.59
CA ILE A 617 19.92 -21.02 28.58
C ILE A 617 20.74 -21.08 27.30
N ALA A 618 22.07 -21.06 27.38
CA ALA A 618 22.93 -21.15 26.19
C ALA A 618 22.73 -22.47 25.42
N GLU A 619 22.57 -23.60 26.12
CA GLU A 619 22.25 -24.90 25.52
C GLU A 619 20.87 -24.88 24.85
N GLN A 620 19.85 -24.36 25.54
CA GLN A 620 18.51 -24.20 24.97
C GLN A 620 18.51 -23.31 23.72
N VAL A 621 19.18 -22.15 23.78
CA VAL A 621 19.31 -21.23 22.64
C VAL A 621 19.96 -21.94 21.47
N ASN A 622 21.04 -22.70 21.69
CA ASN A 622 21.71 -23.47 20.63
C ASN A 622 20.84 -24.57 20.00
N ASP A 623 19.87 -25.11 20.74
CA ASP A 623 18.94 -26.10 20.21
C ASP A 623 17.78 -25.46 19.45
N TYR A 624 17.16 -24.41 20.02
CA TYR A 624 16.05 -23.69 19.41
C TYR A 624 16.45 -22.91 18.15
N THR A 625 17.67 -22.38 18.09
CA THR A 625 18.19 -21.65 16.90
C THR A 625 18.40 -22.54 15.68
N ARG A 626 18.31 -23.87 15.81
CA ARG A 626 18.36 -24.81 14.66
C ARG A 626 17.07 -24.86 13.85
N ALA A 627 15.99 -24.29 14.35
CA ALA A 627 14.73 -24.22 13.62
C ALA A 627 14.90 -23.30 12.38
N PRO A 628 14.65 -23.79 11.15
CA PRO A 628 14.90 -22.99 9.94
C PRO A 628 14.00 -21.76 9.84
N GLN A 629 12.79 -21.83 10.41
CA GLN A 629 11.84 -20.72 10.48
C GLN A 629 12.23 -19.67 11.53
N GLY A 630 13.22 -19.96 12.38
CA GLY A 630 13.67 -19.09 13.46
C GLY A 630 12.91 -19.27 14.78
N THR A 631 13.58 -18.90 15.86
CA THR A 631 12.99 -18.77 17.20
C THR A 631 13.27 -17.37 17.72
N GLU A 632 12.23 -16.65 18.12
CA GLU A 632 12.31 -15.34 18.76
C GLU A 632 12.52 -15.51 20.27
N PHE A 633 13.64 -15.01 20.78
CA PHE A 633 13.99 -15.03 22.20
C PHE A 633 13.73 -13.69 22.87
N ASN A 634 13.15 -13.77 24.06
CA ASN A 634 12.93 -12.66 24.96
C ASN A 634 13.46 -13.07 26.34
N VAL A 635 14.35 -12.26 26.94
CA VAL A 635 14.94 -12.54 28.25
C VAL A 635 14.67 -11.37 29.19
N TYR A 636 14.14 -11.69 30.36
CA TYR A 636 13.84 -10.74 31.42
C TYR A 636 14.50 -11.20 32.71
N THR A 637 14.73 -10.26 33.63
CA THR A 637 15.12 -10.56 35.00
C THR A 637 14.08 -10.05 36.00
N PHE A 638 14.06 -10.64 37.19
CA PHE A 638 13.26 -10.17 38.31
C PHE A 638 14.00 -10.39 39.63
N ASN A 639 13.64 -9.59 40.62
CA ASN A 639 14.09 -9.66 42.01
C ASN A 639 13.10 -8.90 42.90
N ALA A 640 13.34 -8.83 44.22
CA ALA A 640 12.44 -8.19 45.18
C ALA A 640 12.15 -6.70 44.89
N ASP A 641 13.13 -5.97 44.37
CA ASP A 641 13.02 -4.54 44.07
C ASP A 641 12.45 -4.25 42.67
N SER A 642 12.16 -5.28 41.87
CA SER A 642 11.84 -5.14 40.44
C SER A 642 10.40 -5.55 40.06
N PRO A 643 9.32 -5.00 40.65
CA PRO A 643 7.99 -5.26 40.11
C PRO A 643 7.75 -4.41 38.85
N PRO A 644 7.46 -5.00 37.66
CA PRO A 644 7.18 -6.43 37.40
C PRO A 644 8.32 -7.27 36.78
N THR A 645 9.16 -6.73 35.89
CA THR A 645 10.37 -7.38 35.33
C THR A 645 11.31 -6.33 34.74
N ASN A 646 12.62 -6.61 34.68
CA ASN A 646 13.58 -5.83 33.88
C ASN A 646 13.86 -6.54 32.55
N THR A 647 13.82 -5.81 31.44
CA THR A 647 14.16 -6.37 30.12
C THR A 647 15.67 -6.49 29.94
N VAL A 648 16.14 -7.70 29.60
CA VAL A 648 17.53 -7.92 29.17
C VAL A 648 17.62 -7.81 27.65
N LEU A 649 16.73 -8.49 26.94
CA LEU A 649 16.59 -8.44 25.49
C LEU A 649 15.19 -8.88 25.06
N GLU A 650 14.73 -8.40 23.91
CA GLU A 650 13.50 -8.83 23.25
C GLU A 650 13.76 -8.98 21.74
N GLY A 651 12.96 -9.83 21.09
CA GLY A 651 12.94 -9.93 19.62
C GLY A 651 14.24 -10.40 18.98
N ARG A 652 15.07 -11.19 19.68
CA ARG A 652 16.37 -11.67 19.14
C ARG A 652 16.24 -13.09 18.59
N PHE A 653 16.92 -13.37 17.49
CA PHE A 653 16.86 -14.68 16.82
C PHE A 653 18.18 -15.45 16.84
N PHE A 654 19.31 -14.74 16.93
CA PHE A 654 20.63 -15.35 16.74
C PHE A 654 21.35 -15.57 18.06
N ALA A 655 21.93 -16.76 18.22
CA ALA A 655 22.55 -17.24 19.46
C ALA A 655 23.56 -16.25 20.03
N ASP A 656 24.41 -15.65 19.20
CA ASP A 656 25.44 -14.70 19.65
C ASP A 656 24.84 -13.50 20.38
N THR A 657 23.76 -12.93 19.83
CA THR A 657 23.08 -11.78 20.43
C THR A 657 22.33 -12.15 21.72
N VAL A 658 21.71 -13.33 21.77
CA VAL A 658 21.00 -13.82 22.95
C VAL A 658 21.99 -14.16 24.07
N ASN A 659 23.04 -14.92 23.76
CA ASN A 659 24.06 -15.35 24.70
C ASN A 659 24.85 -14.16 25.26
N ALA A 660 25.12 -13.12 24.46
CA ALA A 660 25.74 -11.90 24.96
C ALA A 660 24.91 -11.22 26.05
N GLY A 661 23.58 -11.11 25.85
CA GLY A 661 22.67 -10.54 26.85
C GLY A 661 22.57 -11.41 28.11
N VAL A 662 22.44 -12.74 27.94
CA VAL A 662 22.38 -13.71 29.05
C VAL A 662 23.66 -13.69 29.89
N ASN A 663 24.82 -13.64 29.25
CA ASN A 663 26.13 -13.58 29.93
C ASN A 663 26.28 -12.33 30.79
N GLY A 664 25.64 -11.21 30.38
CA GLY A 664 25.63 -9.95 31.10
C GLY A 664 24.78 -9.90 32.38
N ILE A 665 23.94 -10.92 32.64
CA ILE A 665 23.09 -10.96 33.84
C ILE A 665 23.95 -11.11 35.11
N ALA A 666 23.66 -10.35 36.16
CA ALA A 666 24.33 -10.43 37.45
C ALA A 666 23.33 -10.68 38.59
N ALA A 667 23.73 -11.53 39.54
CA ALA A 667 22.98 -11.88 40.75
C ALA A 667 23.20 -10.82 41.86
N ALA A 668 22.77 -9.58 41.61
CA ALA A 668 22.98 -8.45 42.49
C ALA A 668 21.67 -7.82 43.01
N GLY A 669 20.52 -8.37 42.62
CA GLY A 669 19.21 -7.87 43.00
C GLY A 669 18.83 -8.20 44.45
N ALA A 670 17.88 -7.45 45.01
CA ALA A 670 17.36 -7.73 46.34
C ALA A 670 16.70 -9.12 46.41
N ASP A 671 16.85 -9.77 47.56
CA ASP A 671 16.39 -11.13 47.82
C ASP A 671 15.22 -11.07 48.82
N ASP A 672 14.05 -11.57 48.41
CA ASP A 672 12.83 -11.70 49.24
C ASP A 672 12.86 -12.95 50.12
N GLY A 673 13.94 -13.72 50.05
CA GLY A 673 14.11 -14.99 50.73
C GLY A 673 13.43 -16.14 49.98
N CYS A 674 13.01 -17.14 50.74
CA CYS A 674 12.66 -18.46 50.19
C CYS A 674 11.30 -18.52 49.52
N TYR A 675 10.43 -17.56 49.79
CA TYR A 675 9.10 -17.47 49.20
C TYR A 675 9.01 -16.19 48.38
N LEU A 676 8.97 -16.35 47.06
CA LEU A 676 8.98 -15.27 46.09
C LEU A 676 7.54 -14.99 45.61
N ASP A 677 6.93 -13.94 46.15
CA ASP A 677 5.62 -13.47 45.68
C ASP A 677 5.65 -12.99 44.22
N ASN A 678 6.83 -12.58 43.75
CA ASN A 678 7.02 -11.90 42.48
C ASN A 678 7.34 -12.84 41.30
N ALA A 679 7.76 -14.09 41.52
CA ALA A 679 8.25 -14.96 40.44
C ALA A 679 7.17 -15.29 39.39
N LEU A 680 5.98 -15.68 39.84
CA LEU A 680 4.85 -15.95 38.93
C LEU A 680 4.27 -14.66 38.32
N ALA A 681 4.32 -13.55 39.06
CA ALA A 681 3.90 -12.25 38.55
C ALA A 681 4.84 -11.75 37.45
N ALA A 682 6.15 -11.97 37.61
CA ALA A 682 7.18 -11.69 36.62
C ALA A 682 6.96 -12.52 35.34
N LEU A 683 6.67 -13.82 35.48
CA LEU A 683 6.33 -14.68 34.33
C LEU A 683 5.08 -14.20 33.60
N GLN A 684 4.02 -13.85 34.34
CA GLN A 684 2.80 -13.31 33.76
C GLN A 684 3.07 -11.99 33.04
N HIS A 685 3.83 -11.09 33.65
CA HIS A 685 4.18 -9.80 33.05
C HIS A 685 4.99 -9.96 31.77
N ALA A 686 6.08 -10.73 31.80
CA ALA A 686 6.94 -11.00 30.65
C ALA A 686 6.18 -11.62 29.45
N THR A 687 5.06 -12.28 29.72
CA THR A 687 4.22 -12.94 28.70
C THR A 687 2.98 -12.14 28.30
N THR A 688 2.83 -10.90 28.78
CA THR A 688 1.64 -10.05 28.55
C THR A 688 1.42 -9.67 27.08
N ASN A 689 2.45 -9.68 26.25
CA ASN A 689 2.36 -9.43 24.81
C ASN A 689 2.84 -10.62 23.98
N LYS A 690 2.89 -11.82 24.58
CA LYS A 690 3.42 -13.05 23.97
C LYS A 690 2.29 -14.07 23.76
N ALA A 691 2.45 -14.97 22.78
CA ALA A 691 1.49 -16.05 22.50
C ALA A 691 2.12 -17.17 21.63
N PHE A 692 1.49 -18.35 21.67
CA PHE A 692 1.86 -19.57 20.93
C PHE A 692 3.35 -19.90 20.98
N GLY A 693 3.88 -20.13 22.19
CA GLY A 693 5.32 -20.26 22.42
C GLY A 693 5.63 -20.91 23.77
N ASN A 694 6.90 -20.88 24.17
CA ASN A 694 7.36 -21.40 25.45
C ASN A 694 7.74 -20.27 26.39
N ALA A 695 7.47 -20.43 27.68
CA ALA A 695 7.83 -19.47 28.71
C ALA A 695 8.56 -20.21 29.84
N TRP A 696 9.78 -19.79 30.17
CA TRP A 696 10.63 -20.41 31.17
C TRP A 696 10.84 -19.47 32.34
N LEU A 697 10.69 -19.98 33.56
CA LEU A 697 11.02 -19.28 34.81
C LEU A 697 12.21 -19.98 35.46
N TYR A 698 13.29 -19.26 35.73
CA TYR A 698 14.49 -19.76 36.42
C TYR A 698 14.59 -19.08 37.78
N THR A 699 14.51 -19.83 38.87
CA THR A 699 14.55 -19.26 40.23
C THR A 699 15.04 -20.27 41.26
N ASP A 700 15.50 -19.80 42.41
CA ASP A 700 15.85 -20.65 43.55
C ASP A 700 14.87 -20.56 44.74
N GLY A 701 13.87 -19.66 44.66
CA GLY A 701 12.81 -19.51 45.65
C GLY A 701 11.49 -20.19 45.27
N ASP A 702 10.75 -20.61 46.28
CA ASP A 702 9.43 -21.21 46.21
C ASP A 702 8.33 -20.12 46.04
N THR A 703 7.09 -20.51 45.75
CA THR A 703 5.96 -19.58 45.55
C THR A 703 4.81 -19.93 46.49
N TYR A 704 4.08 -18.95 47.02
CA TYR A 704 2.89 -19.23 47.83
C TYR A 704 1.78 -19.91 47.01
N GLU A 705 1.30 -21.07 47.47
CA GLU A 705 0.12 -21.73 46.89
C GLU A 705 -1.14 -20.87 47.07
N GLY A 706 -1.80 -20.48 45.98
CA GLY A 706 -3.01 -19.67 46.05
C GLY A 706 -3.57 -19.21 44.70
N TYR A 707 -4.40 -18.17 44.73
CA TYR A 707 -5.12 -17.59 43.58
C TYR A 707 -4.21 -17.23 42.39
N ARG A 708 -2.93 -16.90 42.65
CA ARG A 708 -1.96 -16.48 41.62
C ARG A 708 -1.58 -17.60 40.64
N VAL A 709 -1.41 -18.84 41.11
CA VAL A 709 -1.06 -19.98 40.23
C VAL A 709 -2.15 -20.22 39.18
N ASN A 710 -3.42 -20.17 39.62
CA ASN A 710 -4.57 -20.30 38.72
C ASN A 710 -4.67 -19.15 37.71
N ALA A 711 -4.40 -17.91 38.14
CA ALA A 711 -4.39 -16.75 37.27
C ALA A 711 -3.29 -16.83 36.18
N VAL A 712 -2.06 -17.20 36.56
CA VAL A 712 -0.97 -17.38 35.60
C VAL A 712 -1.26 -18.53 34.64
N ARG A 713 -1.81 -19.65 35.13
CA ARG A 713 -2.24 -20.76 34.27
C ARG A 713 -3.27 -20.31 33.24
N GLN A 714 -4.32 -19.61 33.67
CA GLN A 714 -5.35 -19.08 32.78
C GLN A 714 -4.77 -18.11 31.76
N HIS A 715 -3.86 -17.22 32.19
CA HIS A 715 -3.15 -16.30 31.31
C HIS A 715 -2.34 -17.02 30.23
N LEU A 716 -1.47 -17.97 30.62
CA LEU A 716 -0.66 -18.74 29.68
C LEU A 716 -1.53 -19.57 28.73
N ALA A 717 -2.55 -20.25 29.25
CA ALA A 717 -3.47 -21.06 28.44
C ALA A 717 -4.27 -20.21 27.44
N SER A 718 -4.76 -19.04 27.85
CA SER A 718 -5.50 -18.11 26.96
C SER A 718 -4.65 -17.58 25.80
N ARG A 719 -3.32 -17.69 25.92
CA ARG A 719 -2.33 -17.26 24.94
C ARG A 719 -1.64 -18.41 24.22
N GLY A 720 -2.02 -19.66 24.51
CA GLY A 720 -1.36 -20.84 23.94
C GLY A 720 0.12 -20.96 24.33
N LEU A 721 0.53 -20.41 25.47
CA LEU A 721 1.90 -20.47 25.98
C LEU A 721 2.11 -21.71 26.86
N ARG A 722 3.25 -22.36 26.68
CA ARG A 722 3.72 -23.46 27.52
C ARG A 722 4.70 -22.91 28.56
N GLY A 723 4.22 -22.71 29.79
CA GLY A 723 5.09 -22.33 30.91
C GLY A 723 5.93 -23.51 31.39
N SER A 724 7.16 -23.30 31.86
CA SER A 724 8.05 -24.29 32.51
C SER A 724 8.89 -23.59 33.58
N THR A 725 9.22 -24.29 34.68
CA THR A 725 9.95 -23.67 35.81
C THR A 725 11.18 -24.50 36.16
N VAL A 726 12.35 -23.87 36.17
CA VAL A 726 13.59 -24.49 36.63
C VAL A 726 13.86 -23.99 38.04
N LEU A 727 13.84 -24.92 39.01
CA LEU A 727 14.08 -24.61 40.42
C LEU A 727 15.45 -25.15 40.84
N LEU A 728 16.30 -24.26 41.36
CA LEU A 728 17.71 -24.58 41.67
C LEU A 728 17.98 -24.98 43.13
N GLY A 729 16.95 -24.98 43.99
CA GLY A 729 17.02 -25.45 45.39
C GLY A 729 17.90 -24.58 46.31
N GLY A 730 17.98 -24.95 47.59
CA GLY A 730 18.91 -24.32 48.56
C GLY A 730 18.34 -23.21 49.45
N CYS A 731 17.03 -22.97 49.42
CA CYS A 731 16.36 -22.01 50.31
C CYS A 731 15.95 -22.59 51.69
N GLY A 732 16.14 -23.87 51.96
CA GLY A 732 15.91 -24.43 53.31
C GLY A 732 14.45 -24.44 53.75
N SER A 733 13.50 -24.53 52.80
CA SER A 733 12.09 -24.75 53.13
C SER A 733 11.94 -26.05 53.94
N PRO A 734 11.15 -26.06 55.02
CA PRO A 734 10.94 -27.28 55.80
C PRO A 734 10.27 -28.36 54.94
N ALA A 735 10.79 -29.59 55.00
CA ALA A 735 10.21 -30.72 54.28
C ALA A 735 8.75 -30.95 54.68
N THR A 736 7.82 -30.77 53.75
CA THR A 736 6.42 -31.15 53.94
C THR A 736 6.27 -32.66 53.74
N ALA A 737 5.53 -33.30 54.65
CA ALA A 737 5.29 -34.75 54.62
C ALA A 737 4.60 -35.17 53.31
N PRO A 738 4.87 -36.39 52.80
CA PRO A 738 4.20 -36.90 51.60
C PRO A 738 2.70 -36.92 51.85
N THR A 739 1.94 -36.14 51.08
CA THR A 739 0.48 -36.14 51.17
C THR A 739 -0.11 -37.16 50.21
N ASP A 740 -1.11 -37.85 50.73
CA ASP A 740 -1.93 -38.90 50.11
C ASP A 740 -2.39 -38.52 48.69
N ILE A 741 -2.26 -39.46 47.75
CA ILE A 741 -2.60 -39.35 46.31
C ILE A 741 -4.13 -39.32 46.07
N THR A 742 -4.93 -39.06 47.09
CA THR A 742 -6.39 -39.01 47.02
C THR A 742 -6.94 -37.65 47.45
N GLY A 743 -7.28 -36.80 46.46
CA GLY A 743 -7.85 -35.47 46.67
C GLY A 743 -7.65 -34.56 45.45
N GLY A 744 -8.44 -33.47 45.35
CA GLY A 744 -8.35 -32.51 44.25
C GLY A 744 -7.02 -31.74 44.16
N GLU A 745 -6.78 -31.17 42.98
CA GLU A 745 -5.68 -30.30 42.51
C GLU A 745 -4.84 -29.65 43.64
N LYS A 746 -3.55 -30.05 43.78
CA LYS A 746 -2.53 -29.40 44.64
C LYS A 746 -1.23 -29.19 43.87
N SER A 747 -0.52 -28.10 44.14
CA SER A 747 0.78 -27.80 43.53
C SER A 747 1.87 -28.64 44.23
N TYR A 748 2.93 -28.98 43.49
CA TYR A 748 4.07 -29.77 44.01
C TYR A 748 5.35 -28.93 44.02
N LEU A 749 5.22 -27.61 44.08
CA LEU A 749 6.36 -26.72 44.35
C LEU A 749 6.97 -26.99 45.74
N GLU A 750 6.20 -27.59 46.65
CA GLU A 750 6.54 -27.79 48.07
C GLU A 750 7.56 -28.91 48.39
N LEU A 751 8.03 -29.73 47.43
CA LEU A 751 8.93 -30.87 47.71
C LEU A 751 10.41 -30.64 47.34
N ALA A 752 10.74 -29.51 46.73
CA ALA A 752 12.00 -29.31 46.01
C ALA A 752 13.08 -28.52 46.76
N ALA A 753 12.74 -27.92 47.90
CA ALA A 753 13.62 -27.03 48.64
C ALA A 753 14.34 -27.70 49.83
N ASP A 754 14.50 -29.04 49.79
CA ASP A 754 15.04 -29.81 50.92
C ASP A 754 16.55 -29.64 51.16
N GLY A 755 17.26 -28.90 50.31
CA GLY A 755 18.68 -28.62 50.49
C GLY A 755 19.60 -29.86 50.51
N SER A 756 19.11 -31.05 50.12
CA SER A 756 19.88 -32.30 50.13
C SER A 756 20.76 -32.49 48.88
N GLN A 757 20.61 -31.64 47.86
CA GLN A 757 21.40 -31.69 46.63
C GLN A 757 22.48 -30.61 46.65
N PRO A 758 23.78 -30.97 46.70
CA PRO A 758 24.87 -30.01 46.86
C PRO A 758 25.07 -29.03 45.68
N SER A 759 24.44 -29.27 44.53
CA SER A 759 24.60 -28.44 43.32
C SER A 759 23.66 -28.81 42.14
N GLY A 760 22.49 -29.41 42.40
CA GLY A 760 21.67 -30.01 41.34
C GLY A 760 20.57 -29.09 40.83
N MET A 761 20.60 -28.70 39.54
CA MET A 761 19.39 -28.19 38.87
C MET A 761 18.36 -29.31 38.80
N VAL A 762 17.14 -29.06 39.30
CA VAL A 762 16.00 -29.97 39.10
C VAL A 762 15.05 -29.28 38.12
N PRO A 763 15.01 -29.69 36.84
CA PRO A 763 14.07 -29.11 35.89
C PRO A 763 12.65 -29.56 36.23
N TYR A 764 11.78 -28.63 36.63
CA TYR A 764 10.35 -28.92 36.80
C TYR A 764 9.59 -28.58 35.51
N LEU A 765 9.08 -29.61 34.85
CA LEU A 765 8.27 -29.43 33.66
C LEU A 765 6.84 -29.05 34.05
N LEU A 766 6.55 -27.76 34.17
CA LEU A 766 5.18 -27.30 34.06
C LEU A 766 4.75 -27.59 32.61
N THR A 767 3.69 -28.38 32.37
CA THR A 767 3.18 -28.59 31.01
C THR A 767 1.71 -28.18 30.99
N ALA A 768 1.42 -27.02 30.41
CA ALA A 768 0.05 -26.63 30.11
C ALA A 768 -0.29 -27.01 28.66
N LEU A 769 -0.72 -28.25 28.42
CA LEU A 769 -1.30 -28.65 27.12
C LEU A 769 -2.40 -29.72 27.29
N GLY A 770 -3.60 -29.41 26.80
CA GLY A 770 -4.42 -30.32 25.98
C GLY A 770 -4.96 -31.64 26.57
N THR A 771 -4.76 -31.98 27.84
CA THR A 771 -5.16 -33.29 28.41
C THR A 771 -6.43 -33.28 29.27
N GLY A 772 -7.17 -32.17 29.34
CA GLY A 772 -8.33 -32.09 30.24
C GLY A 772 -7.95 -31.83 31.70
N GLY A 773 -6.95 -30.99 31.94
CA GLY A 773 -6.64 -30.47 33.28
C GLY A 773 -5.70 -31.34 34.13
N GLN A 774 -4.77 -32.09 33.53
CA GLN A 774 -3.80 -32.88 34.29
C GLN A 774 -2.40 -32.26 34.27
N PHE A 775 -1.91 -31.90 35.47
CA PHE A 775 -0.51 -31.60 35.73
C PHE A 775 0.31 -32.89 35.57
N LEU A 776 1.37 -32.84 34.77
CA LEU A 776 2.35 -33.91 34.67
C LEU A 776 3.60 -33.48 35.44
N TYR A 777 3.82 -34.15 36.57
CA TYR A 777 5.03 -34.09 37.38
C TYR A 777 5.98 -35.19 36.89
N VAL A 778 7.21 -34.85 36.51
CA VAL A 778 8.27 -35.83 36.21
C VAL A 778 9.35 -35.69 37.26
#